data_AF-A0A540N2W6-F1
#
_entry.id   AF-A0A540N2W6-F1
#
_cell.length_a   1.000
_cell.length_b   1.000
_cell.length_c   1.000
_cell.angle_alpha   90.00
_cell.angle_beta   90.00
_cell.angle_gamma   90.00
#
_symmetry.space_group_name_H-M   'P 1'
#
loop_
_entity.id
_entity.type
_entity.pdbx_description
1 polymer ?
#
loop_
_entity_poly.entity_id
_entity_poly.type
_entity_poly.pdbx_seq_one_letter_code
_entity_poly.pdbx_strand_id
1 'polypeptide(L)'
;MDEDLSDKESLLARIHQLENERDELRKDIEQLCMQQAGPSYLVVATKMHFQRTAGLEQEIENLKKKLAACTRDYVNLQEELSEAYRIKGQLADLHSAEVAKNVEAEKQLKFFQGCVAAAFAERDHSIMEAEKAREKEDLMSNKLGDIEKRLEEHTADFSKQKKLSEKLQSDLAIQEEQIEAFKKVIDKFYEIRQQSPEGCEDTSWDRKCACLLHDPAEWWCFKDASTSKYISALEEELERMRKSVDNLQNRQRMGLEIENHLKRRVGELEKKKILTYKMIKHEITELHHYHSQHRVLIMNLLNEGKASFKTIIDAIKENSRQIDATRLEKVGPSRRDIKHDKYEGQEVHKNTDADPHLVSKNSGPDSSEFVAVRGNDSSEVLAQALQDKVSTLLLLSQQEERHLLERNVNAALERKIEELHRNLQRVTNEKVKALMEFAQLKQDYHQLKERMGQETNRENLPAEIGERKVVTHERDGRLKSLLRKTYLSRWVGNVDFRGHEAAGGLNVEGNLSGKGSNSMEFVRMKIEIATLQESMGSMEHLTRTVHRLRLSLSKAKELVTSGSRAVASLSETVNGIINEAKLVKTALSSSLPISWSADEDVGVNGQSVSNEPGHAYGQPSHEKMDSVYAAGFEMVELLILAAQILKDNTSKTGS
;
A
#
# COMPACT_ATOMS: atom_id res chain seq x y z
N MET A 1 -141.30 46.90 65.84
CA MET A 1 -140.63 47.88 64.97
C MET A 1 -139.49 48.41 65.80
N ASP A 2 -138.42 47.64 65.98
CA ASP A 2 -137.43 47.92 67.04
C ASP A 2 -135.97 47.63 66.64
N GLU A 3 -135.70 46.96 65.51
CA GLU A 3 -134.32 46.67 65.08
C GLU A 3 -133.61 47.89 64.43
N ASP A 4 -134.34 48.79 63.77
CA ASP A 4 -133.77 49.92 62.98
C ASP A 4 -133.21 51.11 63.82
N LEU A 5 -133.35 51.06 65.15
CA LEU A 5 -132.78 52.04 66.07
C LEU A 5 -131.45 51.57 66.68
N SER A 6 -131.29 50.26 66.92
CA SER A 6 -130.07 49.68 67.51
C SER A 6 -128.84 49.83 66.59
N ASP A 7 -129.03 49.73 65.27
CA ASP A 7 -127.92 49.82 64.31
C ASP A 7 -127.37 51.25 64.15
N LYS A 8 -128.14 52.29 64.47
CA LYS A 8 -127.67 53.68 64.39
C LYS A 8 -126.73 54.05 65.54
N GLU A 9 -127.00 53.56 66.75
CA GLU A 9 -126.10 53.79 67.89
C GLU A 9 -124.79 53.01 67.75
N SER A 10 -124.82 51.78 67.23
CA SER A 10 -123.61 51.00 66.97
C SER A 10 -122.72 51.63 65.89
N LEU A 11 -123.32 52.18 64.82
CA LEU A 11 -122.61 52.94 63.79
C LEU A 11 -121.96 54.22 64.33
N LEU A 12 -122.68 54.99 65.16
CA LEU A 12 -122.12 56.22 65.76
C LEU A 12 -120.97 55.92 66.72
N ALA A 13 -121.08 54.87 67.55
CA ALA A 13 -119.99 54.41 68.41
C ALA A 13 -118.76 53.98 67.58
N ARG A 14 -118.98 53.29 66.45
CA ARG A 14 -117.89 52.89 65.55
C ARG A 14 -117.22 54.07 64.85
N ILE A 15 -117.98 55.12 64.48
CA ILE A 15 -117.42 56.36 63.93
C ILE A 15 -116.51 57.04 64.95
N HIS A 16 -116.98 57.25 66.19
CA HIS A 16 -116.13 57.86 67.23
C HIS A 16 -114.89 57.02 67.59
N GLN A 17 -114.98 55.68 67.53
CA GLN A 17 -113.79 54.84 67.66
C GLN A 17 -112.79 55.08 66.53
N LEU A 18 -113.24 55.13 65.27
CA LEU A 18 -112.39 55.38 64.12
C LEU A 18 -111.81 56.82 64.11
N GLU A 19 -112.54 57.79 64.64
CA GLU A 19 -112.04 59.16 64.84
C GLU A 19 -110.89 59.19 65.85
N ASN A 20 -111.04 58.51 66.99
CA ASN A 20 -109.97 58.37 67.98
C ASN A 20 -108.76 57.60 67.43
N GLU A 21 -108.98 56.47 66.73
CA GLU A 21 -107.90 55.71 66.08
C GLU A 21 -107.15 56.57 65.05
N ARG A 22 -107.86 57.39 64.28
CA ARG A 22 -107.28 58.34 63.31
C ARG A 22 -106.50 59.46 63.99
N ASP A 23 -106.97 59.99 65.12
CA ASP A 23 -106.28 61.06 65.83
C ASP A 23 -105.06 60.57 66.63
N GLU A 24 -105.05 59.33 67.13
CA GLU A 24 -103.83 58.69 67.66
C GLU A 24 -102.82 58.40 66.55
N LEU A 25 -103.23 57.80 65.42
CA LEU A 25 -102.34 57.61 64.26
C LEU A 25 -101.73 58.91 63.75
N ARG A 26 -102.48 60.02 63.84
CA ARG A 26 -101.98 61.34 63.48
C ARG A 26 -100.90 61.83 64.45
N LYS A 27 -101.06 61.63 65.76
CA LYS A 27 -100.02 61.95 66.76
C LYS A 27 -98.76 61.12 66.54
N ASP A 28 -98.90 59.82 66.25
CA ASP A 28 -97.77 58.93 65.95
C ASP A 28 -96.99 59.40 64.72
N ILE A 29 -97.69 59.80 63.65
CA ILE A 29 -97.08 60.37 62.44
C ILE A 29 -96.38 61.70 62.76
N GLU A 30 -97.02 62.62 63.50
CA GLU A 30 -96.42 63.89 63.90
C GLU A 30 -95.17 63.66 64.80
N GLN A 31 -95.19 62.66 65.69
CA GLN A 31 -94.04 62.28 66.52
C GLN A 31 -92.89 61.68 65.70
N LEU A 32 -93.18 60.79 64.74
CA LEU A 32 -92.18 60.27 63.79
C LEU A 32 -91.57 61.39 62.94
N CYS A 33 -92.39 62.30 62.42
CA CYS A 33 -91.91 63.46 61.68
C CYS A 33 -91.05 64.39 62.56
N MET A 34 -91.40 64.64 63.82
CA MET A 34 -90.56 65.40 64.75
C MET A 34 -89.22 64.71 65.06
N GLN A 35 -89.20 63.38 65.20
CA GLN A 35 -87.97 62.63 65.40
C GLN A 35 -87.05 62.66 64.18
N GLN A 36 -87.62 62.63 62.97
CA GLN A 36 -86.86 62.69 61.70
C GLN A 36 -86.47 64.12 61.28
N ALA A 37 -87.23 65.15 61.71
CA ALA A 37 -86.94 66.56 61.47
C ALA A 37 -85.91 67.16 62.46
N GLY A 38 -85.53 66.42 63.50
CA GLY A 38 -84.50 66.85 64.46
C GLY A 38 -83.09 66.88 63.83
N PRO A 39 -82.23 67.87 64.15
CA PRO A 39 -80.86 67.95 63.63
C PRO A 39 -80.00 66.69 63.88
N SER A 40 -80.33 65.92 64.93
CA SER A 40 -79.65 64.69 65.31
C SER A 40 -79.79 63.56 64.27
N TYR A 41 -80.96 63.39 63.65
CA TYR A 41 -81.18 62.36 62.63
C TYR A 41 -80.32 62.63 61.40
N LEU A 42 -80.33 63.89 60.93
CA LEU A 42 -79.51 64.33 59.80
C LEU A 42 -78.01 64.11 60.08
N VAL A 43 -77.52 64.45 61.27
CA VAL A 43 -76.11 64.23 61.65
C VAL A 43 -75.73 62.74 61.66
N VAL A 44 -76.60 61.85 62.15
CA VAL A 44 -76.34 60.40 62.15
C VAL A 44 -76.34 59.83 60.73
N ALA A 45 -77.34 60.18 59.92
CA ALA A 45 -77.40 59.78 58.51
C ALA A 45 -76.16 60.28 57.74
N THR A 46 -75.82 61.56 57.86
CA THR A 46 -74.63 62.17 57.27
C THR A 46 -73.33 61.49 57.73
N LYS A 47 -73.20 61.12 59.01
CA LYS A 47 -72.05 60.36 59.52
C LYS A 47 -71.95 58.97 58.90
N MET A 48 -73.07 58.24 58.79
CA MET A 48 -73.11 56.93 58.13
C MET A 48 -72.77 57.04 56.64
N HIS A 49 -73.29 58.07 55.96
CA HIS A 49 -72.93 58.35 54.57
C HIS A 49 -71.44 58.64 54.41
N PHE A 50 -70.85 59.53 55.21
CA PHE A 50 -69.40 59.80 55.16
C PHE A 50 -68.55 58.56 55.46
N GLN A 51 -68.92 57.73 56.45
CA GLN A 51 -68.22 56.48 56.74
C GLN A 51 -68.31 55.49 55.56
N ARG A 52 -69.48 55.36 54.94
CA ARG A 52 -69.66 54.52 53.75
C ARG A 52 -68.88 55.05 52.54
N THR A 53 -68.87 56.36 52.31
CA THR A 53 -68.09 57.00 51.25
C THR A 53 -66.60 56.79 51.46
N ALA A 54 -66.06 57.02 52.67
CA ALA A 54 -64.66 56.79 52.97
C ALA A 54 -64.24 55.31 52.84
N GLY A 55 -65.12 54.38 53.23
CA GLY A 55 -64.90 52.95 53.01
C GLY A 55 -64.83 52.59 51.52
N LEU A 56 -65.78 53.09 50.72
CA LEU A 56 -65.79 52.91 49.26
C LEU A 56 -64.58 53.57 48.59
N GLU A 57 -64.14 54.75 49.03
CA GLU A 57 -62.93 55.42 48.55
C GLU A 57 -61.67 54.57 48.83
N GLN A 58 -61.57 53.99 50.03
CA GLN A 58 -60.47 53.09 50.39
C GLN A 58 -60.50 51.78 49.57
N GLU A 59 -61.69 51.21 49.33
CA GLU A 59 -61.86 50.05 48.45
C GLU A 59 -61.47 50.36 47.00
N ILE A 60 -61.92 51.51 46.46
CA ILE A 60 -61.54 52.01 45.14
C ILE A 60 -60.01 52.18 45.04
N GLU A 61 -59.37 52.75 46.05
CA GLU A 61 -57.92 52.96 46.06
C GLU A 61 -57.14 51.64 46.18
N ASN A 62 -57.64 50.69 46.96
CA ASN A 62 -57.09 49.33 47.02
C ASN A 62 -57.26 48.58 45.69
N LEU A 63 -58.40 48.74 45.00
CA LEU A 63 -58.64 48.16 43.68
C LEU A 63 -57.74 48.80 42.61
N LYS A 64 -57.53 50.11 42.64
CA LYS A 64 -56.55 50.81 41.76
C LYS A 64 -55.13 50.27 41.97
N LYS A 65 -54.70 50.08 43.22
CA LYS A 65 -53.38 49.50 43.52
C LYS A 65 -53.23 48.07 43.03
N LYS A 66 -54.27 47.23 43.19
CA LYS A 66 -54.31 45.87 42.63
C LYS A 66 -54.27 45.87 41.10
N LEU A 67 -55.03 46.77 40.46
CA LEU A 67 -55.01 46.95 39.01
C LEU A 67 -53.62 47.36 38.52
N ALA A 68 -52.98 48.36 39.16
CA ALA A 68 -51.64 48.81 38.82
C ALA A 68 -50.53 47.78 39.10
N ALA A 69 -50.73 46.84 40.04
CA ALA A 69 -49.88 45.67 40.19
C ALA A 69 -50.08 44.70 39.02
N CYS A 70 -51.31 44.27 38.78
CA CYS A 70 -51.67 43.35 37.70
C CYS A 70 -51.25 43.87 36.30
N THR A 71 -51.33 45.17 36.05
CA THR A 71 -50.85 45.79 34.80
C THR A 71 -49.32 45.70 34.66
N ARG A 72 -48.55 45.87 35.75
CA ARG A 72 -47.09 45.67 35.72
C ARG A 72 -46.73 44.21 35.51
N ASP A 73 -47.41 43.31 36.22
CA ASP A 73 -47.18 41.87 36.08
C ASP A 73 -47.50 41.37 34.65
N TYR A 74 -48.54 41.92 34.02
CA TYR A 74 -48.86 41.68 32.60
C TYR A 74 -47.76 42.16 31.65
N VAL A 75 -47.22 43.37 31.85
CA VAL A 75 -46.13 43.91 31.02
C VAL A 75 -44.85 43.10 31.21
N ASN A 76 -44.50 42.74 32.45
CA ASN A 76 -43.34 41.89 32.74
C ASN A 76 -43.48 40.53 32.06
N LEU A 77 -44.65 39.88 32.15
CA LEU A 77 -44.90 38.59 31.51
C LEU A 77 -44.87 38.70 29.97
N GLN A 78 -45.29 39.83 29.40
CA GLN A 78 -45.17 40.11 27.97
C GLN A 78 -43.70 40.27 27.53
N GLU A 79 -42.86 40.92 28.35
CA GLU A 79 -41.41 41.02 28.13
C GLU A 79 -40.73 39.65 28.22
N GLU A 80 -40.98 38.88 29.29
CA GLU A 80 -40.50 37.50 29.45
C GLU A 80 -40.91 36.59 28.29
N LEU A 81 -42.15 36.71 27.82
CA LEU A 81 -42.63 35.95 26.66
C LEU A 81 -41.90 36.34 25.37
N SER A 82 -41.64 37.64 25.17
CA SER A 82 -40.89 38.12 24.00
C SER A 82 -39.43 37.62 24.01
N GLU A 83 -38.80 37.60 25.18
CA GLU A 83 -37.44 37.09 25.37
C GLU A 83 -37.38 35.57 25.20
N ALA A 84 -38.37 34.83 25.70
CA ALA A 84 -38.50 33.39 25.46
C ALA A 84 -38.63 33.05 23.96
N TYR A 85 -39.39 33.85 23.19
CA TYR A 85 -39.45 33.70 21.73
C TYR A 85 -38.11 34.05 21.05
N ARG A 86 -37.41 35.08 21.53
CA ARG A 86 -36.08 35.47 21.04
C ARG A 86 -35.06 34.34 21.23
N ILE A 87 -34.99 33.77 22.43
CA ILE A 87 -34.13 32.63 22.77
C ILE A 87 -34.50 31.39 21.96
N LYS A 88 -35.80 31.11 21.78
CA LYS A 88 -36.29 30.01 20.93
C LYS A 88 -35.82 30.14 19.47
N GLY A 89 -35.81 31.37 18.92
CA GLY A 89 -35.24 31.65 17.60
C GLY A 89 -33.75 31.32 17.53
N GLN A 90 -32.95 31.87 18.47
CA GLN A 90 -31.51 31.61 18.52
C GLN A 90 -31.17 30.13 18.69
N LEU A 91 -31.96 29.37 19.46
CA LEU A 91 -31.77 27.93 19.61
C LEU A 91 -32.08 27.15 18.33
N ALA A 92 -33.10 27.57 17.56
CA ALA A 92 -33.41 26.98 16.26
C ALA A 92 -32.30 27.25 15.24
N ASP A 93 -31.76 28.48 15.21
CA ASP A 93 -30.64 28.85 14.35
C ASP A 93 -29.38 28.03 14.69
N LEU A 94 -29.02 27.95 15.97
CA LEU A 94 -27.90 27.13 16.44
C LEU A 94 -28.07 25.64 16.10
N HIS A 95 -29.27 25.08 16.31
CA HIS A 95 -29.57 23.70 15.92
C HIS A 95 -29.42 23.50 14.41
N SER A 96 -29.91 24.43 13.58
CA SER A 96 -29.77 24.34 12.12
C SER A 96 -28.31 24.38 11.67
N ALA A 97 -27.48 25.23 12.29
CA ALA A 97 -26.06 25.33 12.02
C ALA A 97 -25.30 24.07 12.44
N GLU A 98 -25.65 23.45 13.58
CA GLU A 98 -25.02 22.22 14.04
C GLU A 98 -25.42 21.01 13.19
N VAL A 99 -26.68 20.93 12.76
CA VAL A 99 -27.13 19.93 11.77
C VAL A 99 -26.37 20.08 10.45
N ALA A 100 -26.16 21.31 9.97
CA ALA A 100 -25.38 21.55 8.75
C ALA A 100 -23.91 21.10 8.89
N LYS A 101 -23.26 21.36 10.02
CA LYS A 101 -21.91 20.83 10.32
C LYS A 101 -21.89 19.31 10.36
N ASN A 102 -22.87 18.68 11.01
CA ASN A 102 -22.94 17.22 11.11
C ASN A 102 -23.11 16.57 9.72
N VAL A 103 -23.96 17.13 8.87
CA VAL A 103 -24.10 16.70 7.46
C VAL A 103 -22.79 16.82 6.68
N GLU A 104 -21.99 17.87 6.92
CA GLU A 104 -20.68 18.01 6.28
C GLU A 104 -19.65 17.01 6.83
N ALA A 105 -19.63 16.78 8.14
CA ALA A 105 -18.80 15.74 8.77
C ALA A 105 -19.14 14.34 8.24
N GLU A 106 -20.43 14.03 8.03
CA GLU A 106 -20.86 12.79 7.39
C GLU A 106 -20.35 12.65 5.94
N LYS A 107 -20.34 13.72 5.15
CA LYS A 107 -19.77 13.69 3.79
C LYS A 107 -18.28 13.40 3.82
N GLN A 108 -17.53 14.06 4.72
CA GLN A 108 -16.10 13.82 4.90
C GLN A 108 -15.84 12.37 5.34
N LEU A 109 -16.61 11.85 6.28
CA LEU A 109 -16.52 10.46 6.73
C LEU A 109 -16.78 9.47 5.58
N LYS A 110 -17.82 9.69 4.77
CA LYS A 110 -18.13 8.87 3.58
C LYS A 110 -17.03 8.97 2.51
N PHE A 111 -16.44 10.16 2.32
CA PHE A 111 -15.28 10.35 1.44
C PHE A 111 -14.06 9.54 1.91
N PHE A 112 -13.69 9.65 3.19
CA PHE A 112 -12.57 8.86 3.74
C PHE A 112 -12.83 7.36 3.70
N GLN A 113 -14.06 6.89 3.96
CA GLN A 113 -14.45 5.50 3.75
C GLN A 113 -14.23 5.05 2.30
N GLY A 114 -14.62 5.87 1.32
CA GLY A 114 -14.39 5.62 -0.10
C GLY A 114 -12.90 5.53 -0.44
N CYS A 115 -12.08 6.47 0.03
CA CYS A 115 -10.63 6.46 -0.16
C CYS A 115 -9.96 5.23 0.46
N VAL A 116 -10.38 4.83 1.66
CA VAL A 116 -9.87 3.63 2.35
C VAL A 116 -10.27 2.35 1.60
N ALA A 117 -11.51 2.26 1.13
CA ALA A 117 -11.97 1.12 0.33
C ALA A 117 -11.21 1.01 -1.01
N ALA A 118 -10.98 2.14 -1.70
CA ALA A 118 -10.19 2.18 -2.92
C ALA A 118 -8.72 1.76 -2.69
N ALA A 119 -8.09 2.27 -1.62
CA ALA A 119 -6.72 1.90 -1.27
C ALA A 119 -6.58 0.40 -0.90
N PHE A 120 -7.60 -0.20 -0.25
CA PHE A 120 -7.61 -1.65 -0.04
C PHE A 120 -7.79 -2.42 -1.34
N ALA A 121 -8.67 -2.00 -2.24
CA ALA A 121 -8.83 -2.65 -3.55
C ALA A 121 -7.56 -2.56 -4.42
N GLU A 122 -6.86 -1.42 -4.42
CA GLU A 122 -5.58 -1.23 -5.12
C GLU A 122 -4.47 -2.10 -4.52
N ARG A 123 -4.40 -2.16 -3.18
CA ARG A 123 -3.48 -3.07 -2.47
C ARG A 123 -3.75 -4.53 -2.83
N ASP A 124 -5.00 -4.97 -2.80
CA ASP A 124 -5.37 -6.37 -3.04
C ASP A 124 -5.12 -6.76 -4.51
N HIS A 125 -5.37 -5.84 -5.44
CA HIS A 125 -4.95 -6.00 -6.83
C HIS A 125 -3.43 -6.11 -6.98
N SER A 126 -2.66 -5.23 -6.33
CA SER A 126 -1.19 -5.24 -6.36
C SER A 126 -0.60 -6.52 -5.76
N ILE A 127 -1.21 -7.06 -4.69
CA ILE A 127 -0.83 -8.35 -4.10
C ILE A 127 -1.07 -9.48 -5.10
N MET A 128 -2.25 -9.54 -5.74
CA MET A 128 -2.57 -10.55 -6.74
C MET A 128 -1.60 -10.50 -7.94
N GLU A 129 -1.20 -9.31 -8.40
CA GLU A 129 -0.21 -9.17 -9.46
C GLU A 129 1.19 -9.62 -9.02
N ALA A 130 1.59 -9.32 -7.78
CA ALA A 130 2.86 -9.77 -7.22
C ALA A 130 2.91 -11.29 -7.02
N GLU A 131 1.83 -11.92 -6.55
CA GLU A 131 1.74 -13.39 -6.45
C GLU A 131 1.85 -14.06 -7.83
N LYS A 132 1.13 -13.54 -8.82
CA LYS A 132 1.20 -14.00 -10.22
C LYS A 132 2.57 -13.74 -10.87
N ALA A 133 3.33 -12.76 -10.41
CA ALA A 133 4.72 -12.55 -10.81
C ALA A 133 5.64 -13.60 -10.17
N ARG A 134 5.47 -13.88 -8.86
CA ARG A 134 6.22 -14.92 -8.15
C ARG A 134 6.01 -16.31 -8.74
N GLU A 135 4.77 -16.68 -9.07
CA GLU A 135 4.47 -17.95 -9.76
C GLU A 135 5.24 -18.12 -11.08
N LYS A 136 5.44 -17.03 -11.83
CA LYS A 136 6.25 -17.04 -13.06
C LYS A 136 7.74 -17.12 -12.76
N GLU A 137 8.21 -16.47 -11.71
CA GLU A 137 9.61 -16.56 -11.23
C GLU A 137 9.94 -17.98 -10.78
N ASP A 138 9.07 -18.62 -10.00
CA ASP A 138 9.18 -20.01 -9.58
C ASP A 138 9.22 -20.96 -10.80
N LEU A 139 8.32 -20.76 -11.78
CA LEU A 139 8.32 -21.51 -13.04
C LEU A 139 9.62 -21.32 -13.84
N MET A 140 10.17 -20.10 -13.89
CA MET A 140 11.41 -19.79 -14.59
C MET A 140 12.63 -20.35 -13.86
N SER A 141 12.65 -20.34 -12.54
CA SER A 141 13.70 -20.91 -11.69
C SER A 141 13.79 -22.42 -11.87
N ASN A 142 12.64 -23.11 -11.90
CA ASN A 142 12.58 -24.55 -12.21
C ASN A 142 13.16 -24.86 -13.60
N LYS A 143 12.79 -24.07 -14.63
CA LYS A 143 13.35 -24.22 -15.99
C LYS A 143 14.85 -23.92 -16.05
N LEU A 144 15.35 -23.01 -15.23
CA LEU A 144 16.78 -22.69 -15.14
C LEU A 144 17.53 -23.89 -14.54
N GLY A 145 17.02 -24.49 -13.46
CA GLY A 145 17.59 -25.72 -12.88
C GLY A 145 17.62 -26.90 -13.86
N ASP A 146 16.56 -27.08 -14.67
CA ASP A 146 16.55 -28.08 -15.76
C ASP A 146 17.64 -27.80 -16.83
N ILE A 147 17.89 -26.54 -17.15
CA ILE A 147 18.94 -26.13 -18.12
C ILE A 147 20.34 -26.31 -17.52
N GLU A 148 20.53 -25.94 -16.25
CA GLU A 148 21.79 -26.09 -15.52
C GLU A 148 22.19 -27.56 -15.40
N LYS A 149 21.27 -28.44 -15.00
CA LYS A 149 21.49 -29.88 -14.99
C LYS A 149 21.89 -30.44 -16.36
N ARG A 150 21.22 -30.00 -17.43
CA ARG A 150 21.59 -30.40 -18.81
C ARG A 150 22.97 -29.88 -19.22
N LEU A 151 23.36 -28.69 -18.74
CA LEU A 151 24.70 -28.13 -18.96
C LEU A 151 25.77 -28.97 -18.23
N GLU A 152 25.50 -29.39 -17.00
CA GLU A 152 26.37 -30.30 -16.24
C GLU A 152 26.54 -31.66 -16.94
N GLU A 153 25.44 -32.26 -17.40
CA GLU A 153 25.43 -33.52 -18.16
C GLU A 153 26.30 -33.39 -19.45
N HIS A 154 26.07 -32.35 -20.26
CA HIS A 154 26.87 -32.08 -21.45
C HIS A 154 28.35 -31.79 -21.14
N THR A 155 28.65 -31.10 -20.04
CA THR A 155 30.02 -30.79 -19.62
C THR A 155 30.75 -32.06 -19.15
N ALA A 156 30.05 -32.95 -18.45
CA ALA A 156 30.59 -34.24 -18.05
C ALA A 156 30.88 -35.14 -19.27
N ASP A 157 29.99 -35.16 -20.27
CA ASP A 157 30.19 -35.92 -21.50
C ASP A 157 31.32 -35.35 -22.37
N PHE A 158 31.42 -34.02 -22.49
CA PHE A 158 32.56 -33.37 -23.14
C PHE A 158 33.89 -33.74 -22.45
N SER A 159 33.91 -33.77 -21.11
CA SER A 159 35.10 -34.19 -20.33
C SER A 159 35.47 -35.66 -20.59
N LYS A 160 34.49 -36.58 -20.68
CA LYS A 160 34.72 -37.98 -21.06
C LYS A 160 35.28 -38.08 -22.49
N GLN A 161 34.68 -37.37 -23.44
CA GLN A 161 35.11 -37.39 -24.84
C GLN A 161 36.52 -36.82 -25.00
N LYS A 162 36.85 -35.74 -24.28
CA LYS A 162 38.19 -35.18 -24.25
C LYS A 162 39.23 -36.20 -23.77
N LYS A 163 38.97 -36.90 -22.66
CA LYS A 163 39.85 -37.97 -22.15
C LYS A 163 40.04 -39.13 -23.14
N LEU A 164 38.98 -39.50 -23.87
CA LEU A 164 39.08 -40.50 -24.94
C LEU A 164 39.93 -40.01 -26.12
N SER A 165 39.79 -38.74 -26.51
CA SER A 165 40.61 -38.12 -27.56
C SER A 165 42.08 -38.02 -27.15
N GLU A 166 42.36 -37.59 -25.91
CA GLU A 166 43.71 -37.53 -25.34
C GLU A 166 44.35 -38.93 -25.32
N LYS A 167 43.60 -39.97 -24.94
CA LYS A 167 44.08 -41.37 -24.99
C LYS A 167 44.34 -41.85 -26.42
N LEU A 168 43.42 -41.61 -27.37
CA LEU A 168 43.63 -42.00 -28.76
C LEU A 168 44.86 -41.30 -29.37
N GLN A 169 45.12 -40.06 -28.97
CA GLN A 169 46.31 -39.31 -29.40
C GLN A 169 47.61 -39.88 -28.79
N SER A 170 47.60 -40.32 -27.52
CA SER A 170 48.75 -41.03 -26.94
C SER A 170 48.97 -42.41 -27.56
N ASP A 171 47.89 -43.17 -27.78
CA ASP A 171 47.96 -44.50 -28.40
C ASP A 171 48.49 -44.40 -29.85
N LEU A 172 48.10 -43.35 -30.59
CA LEU A 172 48.60 -43.06 -31.94
C LEU A 172 50.10 -42.68 -31.92
N ALA A 173 50.54 -41.82 -31.00
CA ALA A 173 51.96 -41.47 -30.87
C ALA A 173 52.84 -42.70 -30.52
N ILE A 174 52.34 -43.61 -29.68
CA ILE A 174 53.01 -44.88 -29.38
C ILE A 174 53.09 -45.77 -30.64
N GLN A 175 52.03 -45.82 -31.45
CA GLN A 175 52.07 -46.56 -32.72
C GLN A 175 53.01 -45.93 -33.74
N GLU A 176 53.10 -44.59 -33.82
CA GLU A 176 54.09 -43.91 -34.67
C GLU A 176 55.53 -44.24 -34.25
N GLU A 177 55.82 -44.26 -32.94
CA GLU A 177 57.13 -44.68 -32.41
C GLU A 177 57.43 -46.16 -32.73
N GLN A 178 56.43 -47.05 -32.58
CA GLN A 178 56.57 -48.46 -32.95
C GLN A 178 56.79 -48.65 -34.45
N ILE A 179 56.06 -47.92 -35.30
CA ILE A 179 56.25 -47.91 -36.76
C ILE A 179 57.68 -47.45 -37.10
N GLU A 180 58.19 -46.41 -36.43
CA GLU A 180 59.55 -45.92 -36.64
C GLU A 180 60.62 -46.91 -36.14
N ALA A 181 60.34 -47.68 -35.09
CA ALA A 181 61.17 -48.80 -34.67
C ALA A 181 61.13 -49.96 -35.68
N PHE A 182 59.95 -50.33 -36.19
CA PHE A 182 59.80 -51.38 -37.20
C PHE A 182 60.48 -51.01 -38.51
N LYS A 183 60.39 -49.75 -38.97
CA LYS A 183 61.19 -49.23 -40.09
C LYS A 183 62.68 -49.54 -39.90
N LYS A 184 63.27 -49.13 -38.77
CA LYS A 184 64.70 -49.42 -38.46
C LYS A 184 65.04 -50.92 -38.44
N VAL A 185 64.07 -51.78 -38.12
CA VAL A 185 64.23 -53.25 -38.19
C VAL A 185 64.15 -53.75 -39.63
N ILE A 186 63.18 -53.27 -40.41
CA ILE A 186 63.01 -53.57 -41.84
C ILE A 186 64.25 -53.17 -42.63
N ASP A 187 64.82 -51.99 -42.37
CA ASP A 187 66.06 -51.54 -43.00
C ASP A 187 67.20 -52.51 -42.72
N LYS A 188 67.42 -52.92 -41.46
CA LYS A 188 68.47 -53.89 -41.10
C LYS A 188 68.28 -55.25 -41.78
N PHE A 189 67.06 -55.77 -41.84
CA PHE A 189 66.80 -57.04 -42.56
C PHE A 189 66.99 -56.90 -44.07
N TYR A 190 66.65 -55.74 -44.63
CA TYR A 190 66.84 -55.43 -46.04
C TYR A 190 68.32 -55.21 -46.39
N GLU A 191 69.10 -54.58 -45.51
CA GLU A 191 70.57 -54.48 -45.57
C GLU A 191 71.23 -55.86 -45.54
N ILE A 192 70.83 -56.75 -44.62
CA ILE A 192 71.33 -58.14 -44.54
C ILE A 192 71.07 -58.89 -45.86
N ARG A 193 69.89 -58.72 -46.45
CA ARG A 193 69.55 -59.27 -47.77
C ARG A 193 70.38 -58.67 -48.90
N GLN A 194 70.65 -57.36 -48.86
CA GLN A 194 71.50 -56.66 -49.84
C GLN A 194 73.00 -56.99 -49.72
N GLN A 195 73.44 -57.82 -48.77
CA GLN A 195 74.82 -58.37 -48.78
C GLN A 195 75.05 -59.43 -49.88
N SER A 196 74.06 -59.67 -50.75
CA SER A 196 74.26 -60.30 -52.06
C SER A 196 74.40 -59.22 -53.16
N PRO A 197 75.34 -59.35 -54.11
CA PRO A 197 75.89 -58.19 -54.80
C PRO A 197 75.08 -57.75 -56.04
N GLU A 198 74.03 -56.95 -55.84
CA GLU A 198 73.64 -55.94 -56.82
C GLU A 198 72.77 -54.84 -56.19
N GLY A 199 73.10 -53.57 -56.48
CA GLY A 199 72.57 -52.42 -55.76
C GLY A 199 71.11 -52.11 -56.08
N CYS A 200 70.37 -51.60 -55.10
CA CYS A 200 69.02 -51.09 -55.28
C CYS A 200 68.90 -49.69 -54.65
N GLU A 201 68.43 -48.73 -55.43
CA GLU A 201 68.19 -47.35 -55.02
C GLU A 201 67.04 -47.21 -54.01
N ASP A 202 66.86 -46.00 -53.47
CA ASP A 202 65.90 -45.65 -52.43
C ASP A 202 64.47 -46.14 -52.75
N THR A 203 64.13 -47.27 -52.15
CA THR A 203 62.86 -47.98 -52.34
C THR A 203 61.94 -47.71 -51.16
N SER A 204 60.68 -47.40 -51.42
CA SER A 204 59.71 -47.09 -50.38
C SER A 204 59.57 -48.23 -49.36
N TRP A 205 59.24 -47.90 -48.12
CA TRP A 205 59.07 -48.85 -47.02
C TRP A 205 58.15 -50.02 -47.37
N ASP A 206 57.01 -49.75 -48.01
CA ASP A 206 56.08 -50.79 -48.47
C ASP A 206 56.73 -51.79 -49.43
N ARG A 207 57.66 -51.31 -50.28
CA ARG A 207 58.39 -52.14 -51.24
C ARG A 207 59.51 -52.95 -50.57
N LYS A 208 60.20 -52.39 -49.57
CA LYS A 208 61.14 -53.13 -48.70
C LYS A 208 60.40 -54.26 -47.95
N CYS A 209 59.24 -53.95 -47.36
CA CYS A 209 58.37 -54.92 -46.69
C CYS A 209 57.88 -56.02 -47.63
N ALA A 210 57.33 -55.66 -48.81
CA ALA A 210 56.83 -56.63 -49.79
C ALA A 210 57.93 -57.58 -50.25
N CYS A 211 59.16 -57.09 -50.47
CA CYS A 211 60.30 -57.94 -50.77
C CYS A 211 60.58 -58.95 -49.65
N LEU A 212 60.71 -58.51 -48.38
CA LEU A 212 61.01 -59.40 -47.26
C LEU A 212 59.90 -60.44 -46.98
N LEU A 213 58.63 -60.05 -47.17
CA LEU A 213 57.47 -60.96 -47.03
C LEU A 213 57.38 -62.02 -48.13
N HIS A 214 58.05 -61.82 -49.26
CA HIS A 214 58.13 -62.79 -50.36
C HIS A 214 59.37 -63.70 -50.28
N ASP A 215 60.21 -63.59 -49.25
CA ASP A 215 61.34 -64.49 -49.07
C ASP A 215 60.88 -65.90 -48.61
N PRO A 216 61.49 -66.99 -49.11
CA PRO A 216 61.17 -68.33 -48.66
C PRO A 216 61.40 -68.47 -47.15
N ALA A 217 60.49 -69.14 -46.43
CA ALA A 217 60.57 -69.28 -44.98
C ALA A 217 61.89 -69.87 -44.46
N GLU A 218 62.60 -70.63 -45.30
CA GLU A 218 63.92 -71.22 -45.05
C GLU A 218 65.02 -70.16 -44.86
N TRP A 219 64.90 -68.97 -45.46
CA TRP A 219 65.88 -67.87 -45.32
C TRP A 219 65.94 -67.26 -43.92
N TRP A 220 64.82 -67.29 -43.19
CA TRP A 220 64.65 -66.56 -41.93
C TRP A 220 64.28 -67.48 -40.75
N CYS A 221 64.43 -68.81 -40.93
CA CYS A 221 64.07 -69.81 -39.95
C CYS A 221 65.15 -70.04 -38.87
N PHE A 222 64.93 -69.50 -37.67
CA PHE A 222 65.60 -69.96 -36.44
C PHE A 222 64.55 -70.61 -35.52
N LYS A 223 64.60 -71.94 -35.38
CA LYS A 223 63.63 -72.70 -34.57
C LYS A 223 64.00 -72.64 -33.09
N ASP A 224 63.19 -71.97 -32.28
CA ASP A 224 63.32 -71.97 -30.82
C ASP A 224 61.97 -72.24 -30.11
N ALA A 225 62.04 -72.75 -28.88
CA ALA A 225 60.90 -73.16 -28.07
C ALA A 225 60.05 -71.99 -27.52
N SER A 226 60.51 -70.75 -27.69
CA SER A 226 59.82 -69.53 -27.23
C SER A 226 58.42 -69.34 -27.80
N THR A 227 58.14 -69.84 -29.01
CA THR A 227 56.83 -69.73 -29.68
C THR A 227 55.70 -70.39 -28.86
N SER A 228 56.00 -71.48 -28.14
CA SER A 228 55.01 -72.20 -27.33
C SER A 228 54.46 -71.35 -26.18
N LYS A 229 55.33 -70.61 -25.47
CA LYS A 229 54.92 -69.71 -24.38
C LYS A 229 54.07 -68.53 -24.88
N TYR A 230 54.39 -68.00 -26.06
CA TYR A 230 53.61 -66.93 -26.68
C TYR A 230 52.21 -67.41 -27.09
N ILE A 231 52.11 -68.63 -27.65
CA ILE A 231 50.81 -69.26 -27.97
C ILE A 231 49.98 -69.44 -26.69
N SER A 232 50.53 -70.00 -25.61
CA SER A 232 49.77 -70.15 -24.35
C SER A 232 49.34 -68.82 -23.73
N ALA A 233 50.17 -67.76 -23.82
CA ALA A 233 49.80 -66.44 -23.34
C ALA A 233 48.64 -65.82 -24.16
N LEU A 234 48.64 -66.02 -25.48
CA LEU A 234 47.54 -65.63 -26.37
C LEU A 234 46.26 -66.45 -26.11
N GLU A 235 46.38 -67.74 -25.80
CA GLU A 235 45.25 -68.60 -25.43
C GLU A 235 44.61 -68.14 -24.11
N GLU A 236 45.41 -67.81 -23.10
CA GLU A 236 44.93 -67.22 -21.83
C GLU A 236 44.31 -65.82 -22.01
N GLU A 237 44.80 -65.03 -22.97
CA GLU A 237 44.22 -63.73 -23.30
C GLU A 237 42.91 -63.85 -24.09
N LEU A 238 42.82 -64.79 -25.03
CA LEU A 238 41.58 -65.14 -25.73
C LEU A 238 40.51 -65.66 -24.76
N GLU A 239 40.88 -66.45 -23.76
CA GLU A 239 39.95 -66.95 -22.76
C GLU A 239 39.48 -65.85 -21.79
N ARG A 240 40.35 -64.88 -21.45
CA ARG A 240 39.96 -63.66 -20.74
C ARG A 240 39.04 -62.77 -21.58
N MET A 241 39.30 -62.66 -22.88
CA MET A 241 38.45 -61.92 -23.83
C MET A 241 37.08 -62.59 -24.00
N ARG A 242 37.02 -63.92 -24.11
CA ARG A 242 35.77 -64.69 -24.20
C ARG A 242 34.87 -64.44 -22.98
N LYS A 243 35.44 -64.51 -21.77
CA LYS A 243 34.73 -64.18 -20.52
C LYS A 243 34.29 -62.72 -20.43
N SER A 244 34.99 -61.77 -21.04
CA SER A 244 34.54 -60.37 -21.07
C SER A 244 33.40 -60.15 -22.08
N VAL A 245 33.44 -60.84 -23.24
CA VAL A 245 32.36 -60.87 -24.22
C VAL A 245 31.09 -61.49 -23.64
N ASP A 246 31.18 -62.62 -22.92
CA ASP A 246 30.03 -63.23 -22.25
C ASP A 246 29.39 -62.30 -21.22
N ASN A 247 30.21 -61.57 -20.44
CA ASN A 247 29.72 -60.55 -19.51
C ASN A 247 29.05 -59.36 -20.23
N LEU A 248 29.56 -58.95 -21.40
CA LEU A 248 28.95 -57.91 -22.23
C LEU A 248 27.61 -58.38 -22.82
N GLN A 249 27.51 -59.61 -23.32
CA GLN A 249 26.25 -60.20 -23.80
C GLN A 249 25.21 -60.31 -22.69
N ASN A 250 25.61 -60.69 -21.47
CA ASN A 250 24.72 -60.74 -20.32
C ASN A 250 24.22 -59.34 -19.92
N ARG A 251 25.08 -58.31 -19.94
CA ARG A 251 24.66 -56.92 -19.74
C ARG A 251 23.74 -56.41 -20.85
N GLN A 252 23.99 -56.78 -22.11
CA GLN A 252 23.12 -56.43 -23.23
C GLN A 252 21.73 -57.05 -23.09
N ARG A 253 21.65 -58.32 -22.67
CA ARG A 253 20.37 -59.02 -22.36
C ARG A 253 19.58 -58.31 -21.25
N MET A 254 20.24 -57.95 -20.16
CA MET A 254 19.63 -57.19 -19.06
C MET A 254 19.15 -55.80 -19.53
N GLY A 255 19.93 -55.11 -20.38
CA GLY A 255 19.54 -53.85 -21.00
C GLY A 255 18.26 -53.98 -21.84
N LEU A 256 18.14 -55.04 -22.63
CA LEU A 256 16.96 -55.33 -23.45
C LEU A 256 15.72 -55.65 -22.58
N GLU A 257 15.89 -56.33 -21.45
CA GLU A 257 14.80 -56.57 -20.49
C GLU A 257 14.29 -55.27 -19.84
N ILE A 258 15.21 -54.37 -19.46
CA ILE A 258 14.88 -53.03 -18.96
C ILE A 258 14.15 -52.22 -20.04
N GLU A 259 14.65 -52.21 -21.28
CA GLU A 259 14.02 -51.52 -22.41
C GLU A 259 12.59 -52.04 -22.66
N ASN A 260 12.39 -53.37 -22.65
CA ASN A 260 11.09 -54.00 -22.82
C ASN A 260 10.13 -53.75 -21.65
N HIS A 261 10.64 -53.53 -20.44
CA HIS A 261 9.82 -53.08 -19.30
C HIS A 261 9.41 -51.61 -19.45
N LEU A 262 10.35 -50.73 -19.83
CA LEU A 262 10.08 -49.31 -20.06
C LEU A 262 9.09 -49.09 -21.21
N LYS A 263 9.27 -49.76 -22.36
CA LYS A 263 8.33 -49.72 -23.50
C LYS A 263 6.90 -50.09 -23.10
N ARG A 264 6.71 -51.13 -22.27
CA ARG A 264 5.39 -51.50 -21.73
C ARG A 264 4.79 -50.41 -20.84
N ARG A 265 5.56 -49.88 -19.87
CA ARG A 265 5.09 -48.81 -18.99
C ARG A 265 4.73 -47.53 -19.75
N VAL A 266 5.50 -47.16 -20.78
CA VAL A 266 5.17 -46.03 -21.66
C VAL A 266 3.84 -46.26 -22.37
N GLY A 267 3.65 -47.42 -23.01
CA GLY A 267 2.39 -47.74 -23.70
C GLY A 267 1.16 -47.80 -22.76
N GLU A 268 1.33 -48.19 -21.50
CA GLU A 268 0.27 -48.11 -20.47
C GLU A 268 -0.06 -46.67 -20.10
N LEU A 269 0.94 -45.80 -19.94
CA LEU A 269 0.76 -44.39 -19.63
C LEU A 269 0.12 -43.62 -20.80
N GLU A 270 0.50 -43.93 -22.04
CA GLU A 270 -0.12 -43.37 -23.25
C GLU A 270 -1.61 -43.74 -23.34
N LYS A 271 -1.96 -45.00 -23.10
CA LYS A 271 -3.37 -45.44 -23.05
C LYS A 271 -4.15 -44.68 -21.96
N LYS A 272 -3.59 -44.55 -20.76
CA LYS A 272 -4.21 -43.76 -19.67
C LYS A 272 -4.40 -42.30 -20.06
N LYS A 273 -3.38 -41.66 -20.63
CA LYS A 273 -3.43 -40.27 -21.14
C LYS A 273 -4.50 -40.07 -22.21
N ILE A 274 -4.65 -41.00 -23.15
CA ILE A 274 -5.68 -40.92 -24.19
C ILE A 274 -7.09 -41.05 -23.59
N LEU A 275 -7.28 -41.93 -22.62
CA LEU A 275 -8.57 -42.10 -21.93
C LEU A 275 -8.95 -40.86 -21.12
N THR A 276 -8.05 -40.34 -20.26
CA THR A 276 -8.34 -39.15 -19.46
C THR A 276 -8.56 -37.91 -20.32
N TYR A 277 -7.77 -37.72 -21.38
CA TYR A 277 -7.98 -36.62 -22.33
C TYR A 277 -9.36 -36.69 -23.01
N LYS A 278 -9.83 -37.89 -23.38
CA LYS A 278 -11.18 -38.06 -23.95
C LYS A 278 -12.29 -37.70 -22.95
N MET A 279 -12.17 -38.12 -21.68
CA MET A 279 -13.13 -37.79 -20.62
C MET A 279 -13.19 -36.28 -20.38
N ILE A 280 -12.03 -35.65 -20.11
CA ILE A 280 -11.94 -34.20 -19.86
C ILE A 280 -12.48 -33.40 -21.06
N LYS A 281 -12.17 -33.81 -22.29
CA LYS A 281 -12.71 -33.17 -23.50
C LYS A 281 -14.24 -33.28 -23.56
N HIS A 282 -14.81 -34.41 -23.19
CA HIS A 282 -16.26 -34.62 -23.17
C HIS A 282 -16.93 -33.73 -22.12
N GLU A 283 -16.44 -33.74 -20.89
CA GLU A 283 -16.93 -32.90 -19.78
C GLU A 283 -16.88 -31.41 -20.14
N ILE A 284 -15.78 -30.94 -20.75
CA ILE A 284 -15.64 -29.56 -21.24
C ILE A 284 -16.68 -29.24 -22.32
N THR A 285 -16.95 -30.17 -23.26
CA THR A 285 -17.98 -29.94 -24.29
C THR A 285 -19.40 -29.90 -23.71
N GLU A 286 -19.70 -30.71 -22.70
CA GLU A 286 -20.99 -30.66 -22.00
C GLU A 286 -21.14 -29.35 -21.22
N LEU A 287 -20.11 -28.92 -20.48
CA LEU A 287 -20.13 -27.66 -19.74
C LEU A 287 -20.32 -26.45 -20.69
N HIS A 288 -19.65 -26.45 -21.84
CA HIS A 288 -19.89 -25.45 -22.90
C HIS A 288 -21.32 -25.49 -23.45
N HIS A 289 -21.93 -26.67 -23.57
CA HIS A 289 -23.31 -26.82 -23.99
C HIS A 289 -24.28 -26.22 -22.97
N TYR A 290 -24.16 -26.59 -21.68
CA TYR A 290 -24.96 -26.03 -20.59
C TYR A 290 -24.80 -24.51 -20.47
N HIS A 291 -23.57 -24.00 -20.49
CA HIS A 291 -23.31 -22.55 -20.48
C HIS A 291 -23.99 -21.86 -21.67
N SER A 292 -23.95 -22.45 -22.86
CA SER A 292 -24.60 -21.89 -24.06
C SER A 292 -26.12 -21.88 -23.94
N GLN A 293 -26.74 -22.95 -23.40
CA GLN A 293 -28.16 -22.99 -23.10
C GLN A 293 -28.56 -21.90 -22.09
N HIS A 294 -27.86 -21.80 -20.96
CA HIS A 294 -28.13 -20.78 -19.94
C HIS A 294 -27.98 -19.36 -20.50
N ARG A 295 -26.97 -19.10 -21.34
CA ARG A 295 -26.80 -17.79 -22.00
C ARG A 295 -27.99 -17.43 -22.89
N VAL A 296 -28.55 -18.40 -23.62
CA VAL A 296 -29.76 -18.20 -24.44
C VAL A 296 -30.98 -17.95 -23.56
N LEU A 297 -31.18 -18.72 -22.50
CA LEU A 297 -32.30 -18.54 -21.55
C LEU A 297 -32.26 -17.15 -20.89
N ILE A 298 -31.09 -16.71 -20.39
CA ILE A 298 -30.90 -15.38 -19.81
C ILE A 298 -31.17 -14.28 -20.85
N MET A 299 -30.66 -14.45 -22.08
CA MET A 299 -30.91 -13.48 -23.16
C MET A 299 -32.41 -13.38 -23.51
N ASN A 300 -33.14 -14.49 -23.52
CA ASN A 300 -34.58 -14.50 -23.76
C ASN A 300 -35.34 -13.78 -22.65
N LEU A 301 -35.04 -14.06 -21.37
CA LEU A 301 -35.63 -13.37 -20.21
C LEU A 301 -35.36 -11.86 -20.24
N LEU A 302 -34.14 -11.44 -20.58
CA LEU A 302 -33.80 -10.01 -20.72
C LEU A 302 -34.56 -9.33 -21.88
N ASN A 303 -34.74 -10.04 -23.00
CA ASN A 303 -35.52 -9.54 -24.13
C ASN A 303 -37.02 -9.46 -23.83
N GLU A 304 -37.56 -10.43 -23.07
CA GLU A 304 -38.94 -10.41 -22.59
C GLU A 304 -39.18 -9.25 -21.60
N GLY A 305 -38.29 -9.06 -20.63
CA GLY A 305 -38.33 -7.90 -19.73
C GLY A 305 -38.22 -6.57 -20.48
N LYS A 306 -37.34 -6.48 -21.49
CA LYS A 306 -37.24 -5.31 -22.37
C LYS A 306 -38.53 -5.07 -23.17
N ALA A 307 -39.21 -6.13 -23.62
CA ALA A 307 -40.48 -6.02 -24.32
C ALA A 307 -41.61 -5.57 -23.37
N SER A 308 -41.69 -6.11 -22.15
CA SER A 308 -42.72 -5.71 -21.17
C SER A 308 -42.53 -4.25 -20.73
N PHE A 309 -41.30 -3.81 -20.44
CA PHE A 309 -41.00 -2.39 -20.20
C PHE A 309 -41.40 -1.50 -21.38
N LYS A 310 -41.16 -1.93 -22.63
CA LYS A 310 -41.59 -1.18 -23.80
C LYS A 310 -43.11 -1.06 -23.86
N THR A 311 -43.85 -2.14 -23.64
CA THR A 311 -45.32 -2.12 -23.59
C THR A 311 -45.85 -1.19 -22.50
N ILE A 312 -45.23 -1.19 -21.31
CA ILE A 312 -45.58 -0.27 -20.22
C ILE A 312 -45.31 1.19 -20.61
N ILE A 313 -44.14 1.47 -21.20
CA ILE A 313 -43.78 2.82 -21.68
C ILE A 313 -44.76 3.31 -22.76
N ASP A 314 -45.11 2.46 -23.71
CA ASP A 314 -46.02 2.83 -24.80
C ASP A 314 -47.47 2.99 -24.29
N ALA A 315 -47.90 2.22 -23.28
CA ALA A 315 -49.17 2.43 -22.57
C ALA A 315 -49.18 3.74 -21.76
N ILE A 316 -48.08 4.10 -21.10
CA ILE A 316 -47.94 5.39 -20.40
C ILE A 316 -48.02 6.55 -21.40
N LYS A 317 -47.33 6.47 -22.54
CA LYS A 317 -47.41 7.50 -23.60
C LYS A 317 -48.82 7.65 -24.14
N GLU A 318 -49.54 6.56 -24.33
CA GLU A 318 -50.92 6.60 -24.83
C GLU A 318 -51.88 7.18 -23.78
N ASN A 319 -51.70 6.84 -22.49
CA ASN A 319 -52.42 7.50 -21.41
C ASN A 319 -52.12 9.01 -21.34
N SER A 320 -50.86 9.44 -21.53
CA SER A 320 -50.50 10.86 -21.62
C SER A 320 -51.20 11.54 -22.80
N ARG A 321 -51.21 10.92 -23.98
CA ARG A 321 -51.95 11.41 -25.16
C ARG A 321 -53.45 11.50 -24.91
N GLN A 322 -54.05 10.55 -24.21
CA GLN A 322 -55.46 10.60 -23.81
C GLN A 322 -55.73 11.72 -22.81
N ILE A 323 -54.82 11.98 -21.86
CA ILE A 323 -54.92 13.13 -20.94
C ILE A 323 -54.83 14.45 -21.71
N ASP A 324 -53.91 14.56 -22.66
CA ASP A 324 -53.78 15.74 -23.53
C ASP A 324 -55.00 15.93 -24.44
N ALA A 325 -55.56 14.83 -25.00
CA ALA A 325 -56.79 14.86 -25.77
C ALA A 325 -58.00 15.26 -24.91
N THR A 326 -58.12 14.74 -23.68
CA THR A 326 -59.20 15.09 -22.74
C THR A 326 -59.07 16.54 -22.26
N ARG A 327 -57.86 17.08 -22.17
CA ARG A 327 -57.60 18.52 -21.97
C ARG A 327 -58.06 19.35 -23.18
N LEU A 328 -57.83 18.85 -24.39
CA LEU A 328 -58.27 19.51 -25.63
C LEU A 328 -59.79 19.48 -25.79
N GLU A 329 -60.45 18.38 -25.39
CA GLU A 329 -61.91 18.20 -25.49
C GLU A 329 -62.70 19.07 -24.50
N LYS A 330 -62.06 19.53 -23.41
CA LYS A 330 -62.60 20.57 -22.52
C LYS A 330 -62.53 21.99 -23.10
N VAL A 331 -61.93 22.18 -24.27
CA VAL A 331 -61.93 23.46 -25.01
C VAL A 331 -62.75 23.29 -26.27
N GLY A 332 -63.98 23.83 -26.25
CA GLY A 332 -64.86 23.86 -27.42
C GLY A 332 -64.23 24.54 -28.64
N PRO A 333 -64.65 24.19 -29.86
CA PRO A 333 -63.86 24.44 -31.06
C PRO A 333 -63.83 25.92 -31.46
N SER A 334 -62.65 26.54 -31.44
CA SER A 334 -62.38 27.76 -32.20
C SER A 334 -61.79 27.43 -33.58
N ARG A 335 -62.04 28.31 -34.55
CA ARG A 335 -62.23 27.94 -35.95
C ARG A 335 -61.28 28.71 -36.88
N ARG A 336 -60.58 27.97 -37.75
CA ARG A 336 -59.82 28.43 -38.96
C ARG A 336 -58.53 29.21 -38.67
N ASP A 337 -57.39 28.69 -39.13
CA ASP A 337 -56.77 28.83 -40.47
C ASP A 337 -55.82 30.04 -40.51
N ILE A 338 -54.55 29.78 -40.83
CA ILE A 338 -53.83 30.38 -41.97
C ILE A 338 -52.48 29.65 -42.13
N LYS A 339 -52.03 29.53 -43.39
CA LYS A 339 -50.79 28.84 -43.81
C LYS A 339 -49.60 29.83 -43.84
N HIS A 340 -48.44 29.30 -44.26
CA HIS A 340 -47.19 29.99 -44.65
C HIS A 340 -46.27 30.43 -43.50
N ASP A 341 -44.94 30.41 -43.65
CA ASP A 341 -44.08 29.58 -44.52
C ASP A 341 -42.65 29.54 -43.92
N LYS A 342 -41.69 29.00 -44.66
CA LYS A 342 -40.25 28.95 -44.39
C LYS A 342 -39.57 30.33 -44.28
N TYR A 343 -38.27 30.23 -43.98
CA TYR A 343 -37.18 31.22 -43.91
C TYR A 343 -36.87 31.65 -42.47
N GLU A 344 -35.85 31.06 -41.84
CA GLU A 344 -34.39 31.23 -42.10
C GLU A 344 -33.92 32.58 -41.57
N GLY A 345 -32.95 32.53 -40.64
CA GLY A 345 -32.80 33.55 -39.62
C GLY A 345 -32.02 34.79 -40.04
N GLN A 346 -32.22 35.89 -39.30
CA GLN A 346 -31.18 36.90 -39.17
C GLN A 346 -31.13 37.47 -37.74
N GLU A 347 -29.95 37.31 -37.15
CA GLU A 347 -29.53 37.80 -35.84
C GLU A 347 -29.02 39.25 -35.99
N VAL A 348 -29.72 40.25 -35.42
CA VAL A 348 -29.14 41.58 -35.14
C VAL A 348 -29.74 42.15 -33.85
N HIS A 349 -28.90 42.40 -32.85
CA HIS A 349 -29.27 43.25 -31.71
C HIS A 349 -29.36 44.74 -32.13
N LYS A 350 -30.35 45.48 -31.60
CA LYS A 350 -30.14 46.54 -30.58
C LYS A 350 -31.37 47.43 -30.39
N ASN A 351 -31.63 47.70 -29.12
CA ASN A 351 -32.44 48.75 -28.48
C ASN A 351 -32.59 50.06 -29.27
N THR A 352 -33.74 50.74 -29.13
CA THR A 352 -33.87 52.10 -28.52
C THR A 352 -35.36 52.45 -28.34
N ASP A 353 -35.67 53.23 -27.30
CA ASP A 353 -36.95 53.86 -26.94
C ASP A 353 -37.78 54.45 -28.10
N ALA A 354 -39.11 54.38 -27.99
CA ALA A 354 -40.01 55.55 -27.83
C ALA A 354 -41.50 55.15 -27.97
N ASP A 355 -42.32 55.44 -26.95
CA ASP A 355 -43.77 55.68 -27.11
C ASP A 355 -43.96 57.16 -27.52
N PRO A 356 -44.88 57.50 -28.44
CA PRO A 356 -46.16 58.03 -27.94
C PRO A 356 -47.41 57.73 -28.81
N HIS A 357 -48.49 57.32 -28.13
CA HIS A 357 -49.89 57.79 -28.29
C HIS A 357 -50.50 58.07 -29.68
N LEU A 358 -51.65 57.44 -29.99
CA LEU A 358 -52.87 58.01 -30.61
C LEU A 358 -54.00 56.94 -30.65
N VAL A 359 -54.92 56.87 -29.70
CA VAL A 359 -56.29 57.46 -29.72
C VAL A 359 -57.13 57.17 -30.99
N SER A 360 -58.10 56.25 -30.90
CA SER A 360 -59.53 56.56 -31.20
C SER A 360 -60.56 55.45 -30.95
N LYS A 361 -61.55 55.78 -30.10
CA LYS A 361 -63.02 55.64 -30.33
C LYS A 361 -63.65 54.31 -30.78
N ASN A 362 -64.49 53.73 -29.90
CA ASN A 362 -65.98 53.81 -29.95
C ASN A 362 -66.61 52.78 -28.97
N SER A 363 -67.18 53.23 -27.84
CA SER A 363 -68.64 53.36 -27.56
C SER A 363 -69.39 52.04 -27.29
N GLY A 364 -69.86 51.85 -26.04
CA GLY A 364 -70.78 50.75 -25.62
C GLY A 364 -72.26 51.06 -25.94
N PRO A 365 -73.28 50.57 -25.18
CA PRO A 365 -73.26 49.80 -23.91
C PRO A 365 -74.05 48.44 -24.07
N ASP A 366 -74.69 47.74 -23.11
CA ASP A 366 -74.95 47.89 -21.65
C ASP A 366 -75.34 46.55 -20.98
N SER A 367 -75.29 46.48 -19.63
CA SER A 367 -75.97 45.53 -18.70
C SER A 367 -75.71 43.99 -18.83
N SER A 368 -75.69 43.15 -17.76
CA SER A 368 -75.89 43.35 -16.31
C SER A 368 -75.12 42.33 -15.43
N GLU A 369 -74.70 42.81 -14.24
CA GLU A 369 -74.58 42.13 -12.93
C GLU A 369 -73.71 40.88 -12.61
N PHE A 370 -72.95 41.02 -11.50
CA PHE A 370 -72.27 40.02 -10.65
C PHE A 370 -71.18 39.12 -11.32
N VAL A 371 -69.96 38.94 -10.80
CA VAL A 371 -69.46 38.97 -9.40
C VAL A 371 -68.08 39.65 -9.31
N ALA A 372 -67.76 40.29 -8.19
CA ALA A 372 -66.44 40.86 -7.95
C ALA A 372 -65.35 39.81 -7.65
N VAL A 373 -64.31 39.74 -8.49
CA VAL A 373 -63.04 39.06 -8.18
C VAL A 373 -61.84 39.94 -8.54
N ARG A 374 -61.32 40.62 -7.51
CA ARG A 374 -59.90 40.89 -7.20
C ARG A 374 -58.93 41.05 -8.40
N GLY A 375 -58.61 42.29 -8.75
CA GLY A 375 -57.54 42.61 -9.70
C GLY A 375 -56.13 42.54 -9.10
N ASN A 376 -55.65 41.35 -8.75
CA ASN A 376 -54.26 41.13 -8.26
C ASN A 376 -53.38 40.36 -9.26
N ASP A 377 -53.98 39.50 -10.09
CA ASP A 377 -53.29 38.39 -10.75
C ASP A 377 -52.21 38.82 -11.75
N SER A 378 -52.36 39.98 -12.42
CA SER A 378 -51.38 40.47 -13.39
C SER A 378 -50.06 40.93 -12.77
N SER A 379 -50.10 41.45 -11.54
CA SER A 379 -48.91 41.83 -10.78
C SER A 379 -48.18 40.59 -10.23
N GLU A 380 -48.94 39.58 -9.82
CA GLU A 380 -48.43 38.30 -9.31
C GLU A 380 -47.77 37.47 -10.43
N VAL A 381 -48.38 37.43 -11.62
CA VAL A 381 -47.80 36.81 -12.82
C VAL A 381 -46.50 37.51 -13.25
N LEU A 382 -46.42 38.85 -13.17
CA LEU A 382 -45.19 39.58 -13.47
C LEU A 382 -44.10 39.32 -12.43
N ALA A 383 -44.45 39.27 -11.14
CA ALA A 383 -43.52 38.94 -10.06
C ALA A 383 -42.97 37.51 -10.22
N GLN A 384 -43.82 36.54 -10.56
CA GLN A 384 -43.40 35.16 -10.84
C GLN A 384 -42.47 35.09 -12.06
N ALA A 385 -42.80 35.78 -13.16
CA ALA A 385 -41.94 35.81 -14.36
C ALA A 385 -40.57 36.45 -14.09
N LEU A 386 -40.50 37.46 -13.22
CA LEU A 386 -39.23 38.04 -12.76
C LEU A 386 -38.46 37.08 -11.85
N GLN A 387 -39.14 36.38 -10.94
CA GLN A 387 -38.53 35.37 -10.08
C GLN A 387 -37.96 34.21 -10.91
N ASP A 388 -38.69 33.71 -11.90
CA ASP A 388 -38.23 32.67 -12.82
C ASP A 388 -37.02 33.13 -13.66
N LYS A 389 -37.01 34.41 -14.08
CA LYS A 389 -35.87 35.01 -14.78
C LYS A 389 -34.62 35.15 -13.88
N VAL A 390 -34.80 35.49 -12.61
CA VAL A 390 -33.71 35.52 -11.63
C VAL A 390 -33.21 34.10 -11.35
N SER A 391 -34.10 33.12 -11.18
CA SER A 391 -33.73 31.72 -10.96
C SER A 391 -32.98 31.11 -12.15
N THR A 392 -33.39 31.42 -13.38
CA THR A 392 -32.70 30.96 -14.60
C THR A 392 -31.33 31.62 -14.80
N LEU A 393 -31.19 32.92 -14.51
CA LEU A 393 -29.89 33.60 -14.51
C LEU A 393 -28.94 33.07 -13.41
N LEU A 394 -29.46 32.73 -12.24
CA LEU A 394 -28.67 32.16 -11.15
C LEU A 394 -28.19 30.73 -11.49
N LEU A 395 -29.04 29.93 -12.15
CA LEU A 395 -28.64 28.62 -12.69
C LEU A 395 -27.59 28.74 -13.80
N LEU A 396 -27.71 29.73 -14.71
CA LEU A 396 -26.73 29.99 -15.76
C LEU A 396 -25.37 30.37 -15.14
N SER A 397 -25.36 31.28 -14.17
CA SER A 397 -24.15 31.69 -13.44
C SER A 397 -23.46 30.52 -12.73
N GLN A 398 -24.22 29.67 -12.04
CA GLN A 398 -23.66 28.43 -11.44
C GLN A 398 -23.10 27.45 -12.48
N GLN A 399 -23.71 27.40 -13.68
CA GLN A 399 -23.21 26.56 -14.77
C GLN A 399 -21.90 27.13 -15.36
N GLU A 400 -21.80 28.45 -15.53
CA GLU A 400 -20.56 29.13 -15.95
C GLU A 400 -19.43 28.93 -14.93
N GLU A 401 -19.72 29.03 -13.63
CA GLU A 401 -18.75 28.77 -12.56
C GLU A 401 -18.27 27.31 -12.59
N ARG A 402 -19.17 26.33 -12.75
CA ARG A 402 -18.78 24.91 -12.93
C ARG A 402 -17.89 24.72 -14.14
N HIS A 403 -18.22 25.31 -15.29
CA HIS A 403 -17.41 25.24 -16.51
C HIS A 403 -16.04 25.94 -16.38
N LEU A 404 -15.92 26.94 -15.52
CA LEU A 404 -14.64 27.58 -15.20
C LEU A 404 -13.79 26.70 -14.27
N LEU A 405 -14.39 26.13 -13.24
CA LEU A 405 -13.74 25.18 -12.32
C LEU A 405 -13.27 23.92 -13.05
N GLU A 406 -14.10 23.35 -13.93
CA GLU A 406 -13.77 22.20 -14.76
C GLU A 406 -12.58 22.48 -15.68
N ARG A 407 -12.55 23.63 -16.36
CA ARG A 407 -11.39 24.07 -17.15
C ARG A 407 -10.12 24.21 -16.30
N ASN A 408 -10.22 24.80 -15.11
CA ASN A 408 -9.08 24.99 -14.21
C ASN A 408 -8.53 23.66 -13.67
N VAL A 409 -9.42 22.70 -13.35
CA VAL A 409 -9.06 21.34 -12.93
C VAL A 409 -8.40 20.59 -14.08
N ASN A 410 -8.99 20.62 -15.29
CA ASN A 410 -8.41 19.96 -16.46
C ASN A 410 -7.02 20.52 -16.80
N ALA A 411 -6.85 21.85 -16.80
CA ALA A 411 -5.55 22.49 -17.00
C ALA A 411 -4.53 22.21 -15.88
N ALA A 412 -4.97 21.83 -14.68
CA ALA A 412 -4.08 21.35 -13.61
C ALA A 412 -3.69 19.87 -13.79
N LEU A 413 -4.63 19.04 -14.24
CA LEU A 413 -4.40 17.63 -14.56
C LEU A 413 -3.46 17.47 -15.76
N GLU A 414 -3.66 18.23 -16.84
CA GLU A 414 -2.76 18.25 -18.02
C GLU A 414 -1.32 18.59 -17.62
N ARG A 415 -1.13 19.65 -16.82
CA ARG A 415 0.20 20.01 -16.28
C ARG A 415 0.82 18.89 -15.44
N LYS A 416 0.03 18.15 -14.66
CA LYS A 416 0.50 17.00 -13.89
C LYS A 416 0.85 15.80 -14.77
N ILE A 417 0.09 15.55 -15.82
CA ILE A 417 0.39 14.52 -16.83
C ILE A 417 1.69 14.84 -17.56
N GLU A 418 1.91 16.10 -17.96
CA GLU A 418 3.19 16.54 -18.54
C GLU A 418 4.36 16.39 -17.57
N GLU A 419 4.20 16.80 -16.31
CA GLU A 419 5.22 16.65 -15.27
C GLU A 419 5.59 15.18 -15.05
N LEU A 420 4.61 14.28 -14.99
CA LEU A 420 4.81 12.84 -14.88
C LEU A 420 5.52 12.27 -16.13
N HIS A 421 5.15 12.68 -17.34
CA HIS A 421 5.84 12.27 -18.56
C HIS A 421 7.31 12.72 -18.58
N ARG A 422 7.60 13.97 -18.20
CA ARG A 422 8.99 14.49 -18.09
C ARG A 422 9.79 13.73 -17.03
N ASN A 423 9.19 13.45 -15.88
CA ASN A 423 9.83 12.66 -14.82
C ASN A 423 10.11 11.21 -15.27
N LEU A 424 9.16 10.56 -15.94
CA LEU A 424 9.32 9.22 -16.51
C LEU A 424 10.43 9.19 -17.57
N GLN A 425 10.50 10.20 -18.45
CA GLN A 425 11.57 10.32 -19.43
C GLN A 425 12.93 10.52 -18.76
N ARG A 426 13.02 11.36 -17.72
CA ARG A 426 14.26 11.54 -16.94
C ARG A 426 14.72 10.23 -16.28
N VAL A 427 13.83 9.55 -15.55
CA VAL A 427 14.14 8.27 -14.89
C VAL A 427 14.52 7.20 -15.91
N THR A 428 13.90 7.19 -17.09
CA THR A 428 14.26 6.28 -18.18
C THR A 428 15.67 6.57 -18.71
N ASN A 429 16.00 7.85 -18.95
CA ASN A 429 17.33 8.27 -19.38
C ASN A 429 18.41 7.96 -18.33
N GLU A 430 18.12 8.20 -17.04
CA GLU A 430 19.01 7.85 -15.93
C GLU A 430 19.24 6.33 -15.82
N LYS A 431 18.19 5.51 -15.98
CA LYS A 431 18.31 4.04 -16.04
C LYS A 431 19.12 3.57 -17.24
N VAL A 432 18.90 4.14 -18.43
CA VAL A 432 19.69 3.83 -19.64
C VAL A 432 21.15 4.22 -19.45
N LYS A 433 21.43 5.37 -18.83
CA LYS A 433 22.79 5.79 -18.48
C LYS A 433 23.46 4.83 -17.50
N ALA A 434 22.77 4.45 -16.42
CA ALA A 434 23.29 3.48 -15.45
C ALA A 434 23.55 2.10 -16.08
N LEU A 435 22.69 1.64 -16.99
CA LEU A 435 22.91 0.40 -17.76
C LEU A 435 24.10 0.50 -18.72
N MET A 436 24.34 1.68 -19.31
CA MET A 436 25.50 1.95 -20.18
C MET A 436 26.80 1.99 -19.37
N GLU A 437 26.81 2.64 -18.20
CA GLU A 437 27.93 2.64 -17.26
C GLU A 437 28.22 1.23 -16.72
N PHE A 438 27.18 0.44 -16.43
CA PHE A 438 27.33 -0.97 -16.03
C PHE A 438 27.89 -1.84 -17.17
N ALA A 439 27.46 -1.61 -18.42
CA ALA A 439 28.02 -2.30 -19.58
C ALA A 439 29.50 -1.97 -19.79
N GLN A 440 29.88 -0.70 -19.63
CA GLN A 440 31.29 -0.26 -19.68
C GLN A 440 32.10 -0.91 -18.55
N LEU A 441 31.63 -0.86 -17.30
CA LEU A 441 32.30 -1.47 -16.16
C LEU A 441 32.48 -2.99 -16.33
N LYS A 442 31.50 -3.67 -16.95
CA LYS A 442 31.60 -5.09 -17.30
C LYS A 442 32.67 -5.33 -18.38
N GLN A 443 32.76 -4.46 -19.40
CA GLN A 443 33.81 -4.53 -20.41
C GLN A 443 35.20 -4.30 -19.82
N ASP A 444 35.34 -3.31 -18.93
CA ASP A 444 36.59 -3.01 -18.23
C ASP A 444 37.01 -4.16 -17.30
N TYR A 445 36.05 -4.79 -16.61
CA TYR A 445 36.28 -6.01 -15.82
C TYR A 445 36.75 -7.19 -16.70
N HIS A 446 36.17 -7.38 -17.89
CA HIS A 446 36.64 -8.39 -18.83
C HIS A 446 38.06 -8.10 -19.33
N GLN A 447 38.40 -6.85 -19.66
CA GLN A 447 39.76 -6.44 -20.03
C GLN A 447 40.76 -6.64 -18.88
N LEU A 448 40.37 -6.32 -17.64
CA LEU A 448 41.23 -6.53 -16.46
C LEU A 448 41.45 -8.02 -16.19
N LYS A 449 40.42 -8.85 -16.35
CA LYS A 449 40.52 -10.31 -16.25
C LYS A 449 41.42 -10.90 -17.34
N GLU A 450 41.36 -10.36 -18.55
CA GLU A 450 42.25 -10.75 -19.65
C GLU A 450 43.70 -10.34 -19.38
N ARG A 451 43.95 -9.13 -18.88
CA ARG A 451 45.30 -8.68 -18.45
C ARG A 451 45.88 -9.55 -17.34
N MET A 452 45.11 -9.85 -16.29
CA MET A 452 45.51 -10.78 -15.21
C MET A 452 45.85 -12.18 -15.76
N GLY A 453 45.08 -12.66 -16.75
CA GLY A 453 45.37 -13.92 -17.45
C GLY A 453 46.62 -13.87 -18.32
N GLN A 454 47.00 -12.69 -18.85
CA GLN A 454 48.22 -12.49 -19.63
C GLN A 454 49.46 -12.28 -18.74
N GLU A 455 49.34 -11.60 -17.61
CA GLU A 455 50.42 -11.45 -16.61
C GLU A 455 50.84 -12.81 -16.02
N THR A 456 49.87 -13.72 -15.80
CA THR A 456 50.16 -15.10 -15.37
C THR A 456 50.94 -15.92 -16.43
N ASN A 457 50.93 -15.51 -17.71
CA ASN A 457 51.62 -16.19 -18.80
C ASN A 457 52.94 -15.49 -19.22
N ARG A 458 53.37 -14.45 -18.50
CA ARG A 458 54.56 -13.65 -18.84
C ARG A 458 55.71 -13.76 -17.85
N GLU A 459 55.66 -14.72 -16.94
CA GLU A 459 56.70 -15.02 -15.96
C GLU A 459 57.33 -16.39 -16.25
N ASN A 460 58.35 -16.41 -17.12
CA ASN A 460 59.24 -17.55 -17.33
C ASN A 460 60.65 -17.04 -17.69
N LEU A 461 61.67 -17.65 -17.07
CA LEU A 461 63.12 -17.37 -17.15
C LEU A 461 63.68 -16.22 -16.25
N PRO A 462 64.90 -16.38 -15.69
CA PRO A 462 64.98 -16.59 -14.24
C PRO A 462 66.14 -15.89 -13.48
N ALA A 463 65.96 -15.71 -12.17
CA ALA A 463 66.97 -15.72 -11.09
C ALA A 463 66.26 -15.46 -9.74
N GLU A 464 66.65 -15.92 -8.55
CA GLU A 464 67.55 -17.00 -8.09
C GLU A 464 67.43 -17.00 -6.54
N ILE A 465 67.16 -18.16 -5.92
CA ILE A 465 67.38 -18.52 -4.49
C ILE A 465 66.68 -17.71 -3.37
N GLY A 466 65.95 -18.42 -2.49
CA GLY A 466 65.47 -17.86 -1.22
C GLY A 466 64.47 -18.72 -0.42
N GLU A 467 64.77 -19.98 -0.12
CA GLU A 467 63.88 -20.84 0.69
C GLU A 467 63.55 -20.25 2.08
N ARG A 468 62.26 -20.24 2.46
CA ARG A 468 61.88 -20.36 3.88
C ARG A 468 60.48 -20.96 4.08
N LYS A 469 60.42 -22.10 4.79
CA LYS A 469 59.20 -22.76 5.25
C LYS A 469 58.29 -21.84 6.07
N VAL A 470 56.99 -21.85 5.78
CA VAL A 470 55.88 -21.57 6.72
C VAL A 470 54.74 -22.53 6.36
N VAL A 471 54.67 -23.71 6.99
CA VAL A 471 53.85 -23.96 8.19
C VAL A 471 52.39 -23.53 8.00
N THR A 472 51.56 -24.49 7.61
CA THR A 472 50.10 -24.43 7.76
C THR A 472 49.75 -24.33 9.24
N HIS A 473 49.07 -23.26 9.65
CA HIS A 473 48.35 -23.22 10.92
C HIS A 473 46.93 -22.70 10.71
N GLU A 474 45.98 -23.42 11.30
CA GLU A 474 44.55 -23.16 11.22
C GLU A 474 44.19 -21.78 11.80
N ARG A 475 43.35 -21.05 11.05
CA ARG A 475 42.30 -20.18 11.63
C ARG A 475 41.05 -20.22 10.74
N ASP A 476 40.52 -21.43 10.52
CA ASP A 476 39.11 -21.54 10.17
C ASP A 476 38.29 -21.31 11.45
N GLY A 477 37.93 -20.05 11.69
CA GLY A 477 37.48 -19.60 13.00
C GLY A 477 36.71 -18.28 12.98
N ARG A 478 35.40 -18.39 13.24
CA ARG A 478 34.54 -17.32 13.77
C ARG A 478 34.03 -16.22 12.82
N LEU A 479 33.60 -16.60 11.61
CA LEU A 479 32.57 -15.84 10.84
C LEU A 479 31.17 -16.49 10.89
N LYS A 480 30.92 -17.42 11.83
CA LYS A 480 29.61 -18.08 12.04
C LYS A 480 28.75 -17.48 13.17
N SER A 481 29.17 -16.36 13.78
CA SER A 481 28.46 -15.74 14.92
C SER A 481 27.60 -14.52 14.60
N LEU A 482 27.80 -13.85 13.45
CA LEU A 482 27.00 -12.67 13.06
C LEU A 482 25.65 -13.02 12.40
N LEU A 483 25.46 -14.28 12.00
CA LEU A 483 24.17 -14.81 11.52
C LEU A 483 23.51 -15.72 12.57
N ARG A 484 23.60 -15.36 13.85
CA ARG A 484 22.78 -16.03 14.87
C ARG A 484 21.30 -15.66 14.69
N LYS A 485 20.48 -16.71 14.73
CA LYS A 485 19.04 -16.78 14.40
C LYS A 485 18.14 -15.76 15.11
N THR A 486 18.61 -15.11 16.18
CA THR A 486 17.85 -14.20 17.04
C THR A 486 17.39 -12.92 16.34
N TYR A 487 18.18 -12.35 15.43
CA TYR A 487 17.77 -11.13 14.72
C TYR A 487 16.66 -11.36 13.69
N LEU A 488 16.52 -12.58 13.14
CA LEU A 488 15.42 -12.95 12.24
C LEU A 488 14.16 -13.42 13.00
N SER A 489 14.33 -13.99 14.20
CA SER A 489 13.21 -14.45 15.07
C SER A 489 12.32 -13.34 15.63
N ARG A 490 12.65 -12.05 15.41
CA ARG A 490 11.77 -10.92 15.73
C ARG A 490 10.92 -10.45 14.54
N TRP A 491 11.28 -10.85 13.32
CA TRP A 491 10.57 -10.49 12.08
C TRP A 491 9.58 -11.56 11.63
N VAL A 492 9.91 -12.83 11.89
CA VAL A 492 8.93 -13.92 11.84
C VAL A 492 8.33 -14.03 13.24
N GLY A 493 7.05 -13.68 13.38
CA GLY A 493 6.33 -13.86 14.64
C GLY A 493 6.43 -15.30 15.13
N ASN A 494 6.44 -15.48 16.46
CA ASN A 494 6.64 -16.79 17.08
C ASN A 494 5.47 -17.73 16.79
N VAL A 495 5.54 -18.48 15.67
CA VAL A 495 4.64 -19.58 15.36
C VAL A 495 5.18 -20.82 16.08
N ASP A 496 4.66 -21.06 17.29
CA ASP A 496 5.00 -22.21 18.11
C ASP A 496 4.59 -23.54 17.47
N PHE A 497 5.45 -24.09 16.62
CA PHE A 497 5.37 -25.50 16.21
C PHE A 497 5.87 -26.42 17.34
N ARG A 498 5.06 -26.56 18.40
CA ARG A 498 5.16 -27.65 19.37
C ARG A 498 3.79 -28.16 19.80
N GLY A 499 3.18 -28.95 18.90
CA GLY A 499 2.29 -30.07 19.15
C GLY A 499 1.16 -29.94 20.17
N HIS A 500 -0.08 -29.97 19.67
CA HIS A 500 -1.09 -30.83 20.28
C HIS A 500 -2.06 -31.40 19.24
N GLU A 501 -2.30 -32.71 19.32
CA GLU A 501 -3.45 -33.34 18.65
C GLU A 501 -4.73 -33.09 19.46
N ALA A 502 -5.88 -33.18 18.77
CA ALA A 502 -7.24 -33.34 19.30
C ALA A 502 -8.00 -32.15 19.92
N ALA A 503 -9.29 -32.10 19.53
CA ALA A 503 -10.47 -31.61 20.26
C ALA A 503 -10.68 -30.09 20.51
N GLY A 504 -11.38 -29.46 19.56
CA GLY A 504 -12.69 -28.79 19.72
C GLY A 504 -13.01 -27.85 20.90
N GLY A 505 -13.62 -26.69 20.59
CA GLY A 505 -14.46 -25.97 21.55
C GLY A 505 -14.54 -24.44 21.39
N LEU A 506 -15.69 -23.97 20.89
CA LEU A 506 -16.42 -22.73 21.23
C LEU A 506 -15.76 -21.32 21.29
N ASN A 507 -16.52 -20.38 20.73
CA ASN A 507 -16.38 -18.92 20.78
C ASN A 507 -16.09 -18.34 22.19
N VAL A 508 -15.24 -17.29 22.25
CA VAL A 508 -15.47 -16.13 23.13
C VAL A 508 -15.12 -14.84 22.36
N GLU A 509 -15.91 -13.81 22.60
CA GLU A 509 -15.89 -12.47 22.02
C GLU A 509 -15.09 -11.49 22.90
N GLY A 510 -14.44 -10.49 22.32
CA GLY A 510 -14.00 -9.29 23.07
C GLY A 510 -12.55 -8.83 22.92
N ASN A 511 -12.39 -7.66 22.29
CA ASN A 511 -11.43 -6.60 22.61
C ASN A 511 -9.92 -6.92 22.68
N LEU A 512 -9.20 -6.59 21.61
CA LEU A 512 -7.85 -6.02 21.73
C LEU A 512 -7.73 -4.70 20.95
N SER A 513 -7.63 -3.61 21.70
CA SER A 513 -7.23 -2.28 21.22
C SER A 513 -5.80 -2.34 20.67
N GLY A 514 -5.63 -2.13 19.37
CA GLY A 514 -4.32 -2.26 18.71
C GLY A 514 -4.23 -1.70 17.30
N LYS A 515 -4.78 -0.49 17.04
CA LYS A 515 -4.69 0.17 15.72
C LYS A 515 -4.02 1.55 15.73
N GLY A 516 -3.21 1.82 16.75
CA GLY A 516 -2.19 2.89 16.74
C GLY A 516 -0.77 2.38 16.46
N SER A 517 -0.55 1.07 16.55
CA SER A 517 0.76 0.40 16.44
C SER A 517 1.36 0.54 15.04
N ASN A 518 0.69 0.07 13.99
CA ASN A 518 1.33 -0.21 12.70
C ASN A 518 1.93 1.03 12.01
N SER A 519 1.35 2.22 12.20
CA SER A 519 1.92 3.48 11.67
C SER A 519 3.16 3.92 12.46
N MET A 520 3.08 3.83 13.80
CA MET A 520 4.22 4.11 14.67
C MET A 520 5.34 3.08 14.48
N GLU A 521 5.01 1.81 14.23
CA GLU A 521 5.93 0.73 13.90
C GLU A 521 6.57 0.91 12.54
N PHE A 522 5.83 1.39 11.51
CA PHE A 522 6.43 1.70 10.22
C PHE A 522 7.37 2.91 10.28
N VAL A 523 7.02 3.95 11.04
CA VAL A 523 7.91 5.10 11.28
C VAL A 523 9.12 4.69 12.12
N ARG A 524 8.92 3.90 13.19
CA ARG A 524 9.98 3.32 14.03
C ARG A 524 10.92 2.43 13.22
N MET A 525 10.38 1.55 12.37
CA MET A 525 11.14 0.71 11.44
C MET A 525 11.91 1.54 10.42
N LYS A 526 11.36 2.64 9.90
CA LYS A 526 12.12 3.57 9.04
C LYS A 526 13.26 4.26 9.79
N ILE A 527 13.04 4.65 11.05
CA ILE A 527 14.08 5.22 11.92
C ILE A 527 15.15 4.16 12.20
N GLU A 528 14.77 2.93 12.56
CA GLU A 528 15.69 1.82 12.82
C GLU A 528 16.48 1.39 11.57
N ILE A 529 15.86 1.40 10.38
CA ILE A 529 16.57 1.18 9.11
C ILE A 529 17.56 2.33 8.83
N ALA A 530 17.17 3.57 9.08
CA ALA A 530 18.07 4.72 8.90
C ALA A 530 19.26 4.68 9.88
N THR A 531 19.04 4.32 11.15
CA THR A 531 20.13 4.18 12.14
C THR A 531 21.02 2.97 11.84
N LEU A 532 20.46 1.87 11.31
CA LEU A 532 21.25 0.75 10.80
C LEU A 532 22.11 1.17 9.60
N GLN A 533 21.56 1.91 8.63
CA GLN A 533 22.32 2.45 7.49
C GLN A 533 23.42 3.42 7.95
N GLU A 534 23.15 4.29 8.93
CA GLU A 534 24.15 5.17 9.54
C GLU A 534 25.27 4.38 10.23
N SER A 535 24.93 3.39 11.07
CA SER A 535 25.91 2.53 11.73
C SER A 535 26.76 1.71 10.74
N MET A 536 26.17 1.25 9.64
CA MET A 536 26.92 0.61 8.55
C MET A 536 27.88 1.59 7.89
N GLY A 537 27.45 2.82 7.59
CA GLY A 537 28.30 3.88 7.05
C GLY A 537 29.49 4.22 7.96
N SER A 538 29.26 4.33 9.27
CA SER A 538 30.31 4.53 10.27
C SER A 538 31.27 3.34 10.34
N MET A 539 30.76 2.10 10.38
CA MET A 539 31.59 0.89 10.38
C MET A 539 32.44 0.75 9.09
N GLU A 540 31.90 1.13 7.93
CA GLU A 540 32.69 1.22 6.70
C GLU A 540 33.76 2.32 6.77
N HIS A 541 33.46 3.48 7.36
CA HIS A 541 34.44 4.55 7.57
C HIS A 541 35.57 4.11 8.51
N LEU A 542 35.25 3.41 9.60
CA LEU A 542 36.22 2.77 10.48
C LEU A 542 37.06 1.72 9.73
N THR A 543 36.44 0.88 8.91
CA THR A 543 37.16 -0.15 8.13
C THR A 543 38.13 0.49 7.12
N ARG A 544 37.71 1.55 6.43
CA ARG A 544 38.55 2.32 5.48
C ARG A 544 39.73 2.99 6.19
N THR A 545 39.50 3.63 7.33
CA THR A 545 40.57 4.31 8.10
C THR A 545 41.56 3.32 8.72
N VAL A 546 41.10 2.19 9.26
CA VAL A 546 41.96 1.10 9.75
C VAL A 546 42.80 0.50 8.61
N HIS A 547 42.21 0.31 7.43
CA HIS A 547 42.96 -0.18 6.26
C HIS A 547 44.06 0.83 5.83
N ARG A 548 43.75 2.12 5.81
CA ARG A 548 44.70 3.18 5.47
C ARG A 548 45.83 3.32 6.49
N LEU A 549 45.53 3.22 7.79
CA LEU A 549 46.53 3.13 8.86
C LEU A 549 47.44 1.91 8.69
N ARG A 550 46.88 0.73 8.38
CA ARG A 550 47.65 -0.49 8.11
C ARG A 550 48.60 -0.32 6.91
N LEU A 551 48.16 0.33 5.84
CA LEU A 551 49.02 0.65 4.69
C LEU A 551 50.17 1.60 5.08
N SER A 552 49.90 2.64 5.87
CA SER A 552 50.93 3.56 6.38
C SER A 552 51.95 2.86 7.28
N LEU A 553 51.51 1.92 8.12
CA LEU A 553 52.39 1.10 8.96
C LEU A 553 53.24 0.11 8.12
N SER A 554 52.67 -0.50 7.08
CA SER A 554 53.45 -1.32 6.14
C SER A 554 54.53 -0.52 5.43
N LYS A 555 54.21 0.68 4.92
CA LYS A 555 55.19 1.58 4.28
C LYS A 555 56.32 1.98 5.24
N ALA A 556 56.00 2.31 6.50
CA ALA A 556 57.03 2.59 7.50
C ALA A 556 57.92 1.37 7.81
N LYS A 557 57.32 0.17 7.88
CA LYS A 557 58.08 -1.08 8.06
C LYS A 557 59.04 -1.33 6.89
N GLU A 558 58.58 -1.15 5.66
CA GLU A 558 59.37 -1.31 4.44
C GLU A 558 60.55 -0.32 4.38
N LEU A 559 60.33 0.95 4.77
CA LEU A 559 61.38 1.96 4.89
C LEU A 559 62.45 1.59 5.94
N VAL A 560 62.03 1.02 7.08
CA VAL A 560 62.96 0.53 8.11
C VAL A 560 63.75 -0.70 7.64
N THR A 561 63.13 -1.64 6.91
CA THR A 561 63.82 -2.84 6.40
C THR A 561 64.72 -2.60 5.20
N SER A 562 64.45 -1.55 4.40
CA SER A 562 65.23 -1.22 3.20
C SER A 562 66.49 -0.38 3.49
N GLY A 563 66.73 0.01 4.75
CA GLY A 563 67.94 0.71 5.16
C GLY A 563 68.10 2.14 4.64
N SER A 564 67.08 2.70 3.98
CA SER A 564 67.12 4.03 3.39
C SER A 564 67.12 5.13 4.46
N ARG A 565 68.31 5.62 4.82
CA ARG A 565 68.55 6.60 5.89
C ARG A 565 68.24 8.05 5.46
N ALA A 566 67.06 8.29 4.90
CA ALA A 566 66.54 9.64 4.68
C ALA A 566 65.66 10.07 5.88
N VAL A 567 66.25 10.79 6.84
CA VAL A 567 65.55 11.20 8.09
C VAL A 567 64.26 11.98 7.81
N ALA A 568 64.23 12.77 6.73
CA ALA A 568 63.05 13.49 6.26
C ALA A 568 61.89 12.57 5.86
N SER A 569 62.14 11.49 5.11
CA SER A 569 61.07 10.57 4.67
C SER A 569 60.52 9.75 5.84
N LEU A 570 61.36 9.40 6.82
CA LEU A 570 60.90 8.73 8.04
C LEU A 570 60.00 9.65 8.87
N SER A 571 60.39 10.92 9.06
CA SER A 571 59.57 11.93 9.76
C SER A 571 58.22 12.16 9.06
N GLU A 572 58.20 12.28 7.73
CA GLU A 572 56.97 12.40 6.94
C GLU A 572 56.06 11.16 7.10
N THR A 573 56.63 9.96 7.04
CA THR A 573 55.87 8.71 7.21
C THR A 573 55.30 8.57 8.62
N VAL A 574 56.05 8.97 9.65
CA VAL A 574 55.58 8.99 11.05
C VAL A 574 54.48 10.03 11.26
N ASN A 575 54.57 11.21 10.64
CA ASN A 575 53.47 12.19 10.63
C ASN A 575 52.20 11.62 9.95
N GLY A 576 52.38 10.89 8.85
CA GLY A 576 51.29 10.14 8.19
C GLY A 576 50.62 9.15 9.15
N ILE A 577 51.40 8.33 9.87
CA ILE A 577 50.87 7.40 10.88
C ILE A 577 50.11 8.12 12.00
N ILE A 578 50.64 9.23 12.53
CA ILE A 578 49.97 10.01 13.59
C ILE A 578 48.63 10.55 13.10
N ASN A 579 48.57 11.07 11.88
CA ASN A 579 47.34 11.61 11.31
C ASN A 579 46.30 10.51 11.04
N GLU A 580 46.73 9.37 10.50
CA GLU A 580 45.84 8.22 10.28
C GLU A 580 45.35 7.59 11.58
N ALA A 581 46.21 7.46 12.59
CA ALA A 581 45.82 6.93 13.90
C ALA A 581 44.83 7.86 14.62
N LYS A 582 44.97 9.18 14.49
CA LYS A 582 43.97 10.15 14.98
C LYS A 582 42.62 9.98 14.27
N LEU A 583 42.61 9.76 12.95
CA LEU A 583 41.37 9.52 12.20
C LEU A 583 40.71 8.19 12.59
N VAL A 584 41.49 7.12 12.81
CA VAL A 584 40.98 5.86 13.38
C VAL A 584 40.42 6.07 14.79
N LYS A 585 41.06 6.88 15.64
CA LYS A 585 40.56 7.22 16.99
C LYS A 585 39.19 7.89 16.93
N THR A 586 39.02 8.89 16.04
CA THR A 586 37.73 9.58 15.82
C THR A 586 36.67 8.65 15.21
N ALA A 587 37.07 7.75 14.31
CA ALA A 587 36.17 6.75 13.73
C ALA A 587 35.71 5.71 14.77
N LEU A 588 36.60 5.23 15.64
CA LEU A 588 36.25 4.32 16.75
C LEU A 588 35.20 4.96 17.67
N SER A 589 35.43 6.21 18.11
CA SER A 589 34.49 6.94 18.98
C SER A 589 33.13 7.27 18.35
N SER A 590 32.96 7.07 17.03
CA SER A 590 31.71 7.35 16.30
C SER A 590 31.05 6.10 15.68
N SER A 591 31.69 4.92 15.75
CA SER A 591 31.22 3.71 15.05
C SER A 591 30.75 2.57 15.96
N LEU A 592 31.00 2.66 17.27
CA LEU A 592 30.65 1.62 18.25
C LEU A 592 29.57 2.14 19.21
N PRO A 593 28.41 1.47 19.34
CA PRO A 593 27.37 1.90 20.28
C PRO A 593 27.86 1.83 21.73
N ILE A 594 27.67 2.91 22.49
CA ILE A 594 27.93 2.93 23.93
C ILE A 594 26.77 2.24 24.67
N SER A 595 26.60 0.94 24.44
CA SER A 595 25.76 0.01 25.22
C SER A 595 25.79 -1.39 24.58
N TRP A 596 26.71 -2.23 25.03
CA TRP A 596 26.60 -3.68 24.84
C TRP A 596 26.85 -4.37 26.17
N SER A 597 25.81 -4.41 27.01
CA SER A 597 25.78 -5.32 28.16
C SER A 597 25.60 -6.74 27.63
N ALA A 598 26.69 -7.52 27.60
CA ALA A 598 26.57 -8.95 27.52
C ALA A 598 25.86 -9.44 28.80
N ASP A 599 24.66 -9.98 28.66
CA ASP A 599 24.02 -10.74 29.73
C ASP A 599 24.93 -11.94 30.07
N GLU A 600 25.54 -11.91 31.24
CA GLU A 600 26.13 -13.10 31.85
C GLU A 600 24.98 -13.93 32.44
N ASP A 601 24.70 -15.05 31.79
CA ASP A 601 23.72 -16.04 32.23
C ASP A 601 24.16 -16.70 33.56
N VAL A 602 23.76 -16.11 34.68
CA VAL A 602 23.91 -16.65 36.03
C VAL A 602 22.55 -16.65 36.72
N GLY A 603 21.79 -17.72 36.50
CA GLY A 603 20.52 -17.92 37.20
C GLY A 603 20.72 -18.26 38.68
N VAL A 604 20.33 -17.34 39.58
CA VAL A 604 19.96 -17.65 40.97
C VAL A 604 18.74 -16.82 41.41
N ASN A 605 17.58 -17.51 41.42
CA ASN A 605 16.54 -17.51 42.46
C ASN A 605 16.43 -16.32 43.46
N GLY A 606 15.25 -15.69 43.55
CA GLY A 606 14.90 -14.87 44.74
C GLY A 606 13.73 -13.89 44.55
N GLN A 607 12.64 -14.07 45.31
CA GLN A 607 11.49 -13.17 45.38
C GLN A 607 11.85 -11.78 45.95
N SER A 608 11.17 -10.72 45.49
CA SER A 608 10.41 -9.82 46.39
C SER A 608 9.48 -8.87 45.61
N VAL A 609 8.39 -8.46 46.26
CA VAL A 609 7.35 -7.55 45.77
C VAL A 609 7.52 -6.17 46.41
N SER A 610 7.36 -5.09 45.65
CA SER A 610 6.72 -3.84 46.12
C SER A 610 6.47 -2.84 44.98
N ASN A 611 5.39 -2.06 45.11
CA ASN A 611 4.99 -0.99 44.20
C ASN A 611 5.39 0.40 44.75
N GLU A 612 5.33 1.38 43.84
CA GLU A 612 5.05 2.82 44.01
C GLU A 612 6.19 3.85 43.76
N PRO A 613 5.86 5.07 43.27
CA PRO A 613 6.78 5.90 42.48
C PRO A 613 7.14 7.27 43.12
N GLY A 614 8.29 7.86 42.73
CA GLY A 614 8.57 9.26 43.08
C GLY A 614 9.97 9.82 42.73
N HIS A 615 10.01 10.73 41.75
CA HIS A 615 10.96 11.85 41.54
C HIS A 615 12.49 11.71 41.75
N ALA A 616 13.19 11.68 40.61
CA ALA A 616 14.33 12.53 40.22
C ALA A 616 15.34 13.06 41.27
N TYR A 617 16.62 12.68 41.12
CA TYR A 617 17.76 13.61 40.91
C TYR A 617 18.92 12.83 40.27
N GLY A 618 19.81 13.50 39.52
CA GLY A 618 20.74 12.83 38.61
C GLY A 618 22.04 12.28 39.22
N GLN A 619 22.52 11.18 38.64
CA GLN A 619 23.95 10.85 38.54
C GLN A 619 24.25 10.42 37.10
N PRO A 620 25.42 10.75 36.53
CA PRO A 620 25.85 10.16 35.27
C PRO A 620 26.15 8.68 35.54
N SER A 621 25.36 7.79 34.95
CA SER A 621 25.62 6.35 35.03
C SER A 621 27.01 6.07 34.48
N HIS A 622 27.84 5.39 35.27
CA HIS A 622 29.19 5.00 34.88
C HIS A 622 29.08 3.88 33.82
N GLU A 623 28.92 4.28 32.56
CA GLU A 623 28.77 3.36 31.42
C GLU A 623 29.97 2.41 31.37
N LYS A 624 29.71 1.12 31.53
CA LYS A 624 30.72 0.09 31.32
C LYS A 624 31.03 0.06 29.82
N MET A 625 32.13 0.69 29.43
CA MET A 625 32.65 0.59 28.06
C MET A 625 32.83 -0.88 27.67
N ASP A 626 32.47 -1.21 26.43
CA ASP A 626 32.77 -2.52 25.85
C ASP A 626 34.28 -2.76 25.89
N SER A 627 34.67 -3.91 26.42
CA SER A 627 36.05 -4.41 26.44
C SER A 627 36.77 -4.34 25.08
N VAL A 628 36.04 -4.54 23.97
CA VAL A 628 36.60 -4.48 22.61
C VAL A 628 36.82 -3.03 22.18
N TYR A 629 35.88 -2.13 22.50
CA TYR A 629 36.05 -0.69 22.29
C TYR A 629 37.25 -0.15 23.10
N ALA A 630 37.32 -0.48 24.39
CA ALA A 630 38.38 -0.03 25.29
C ALA A 630 39.77 -0.48 24.79
N ALA A 631 39.94 -1.78 24.50
CA ALA A 631 41.20 -2.30 23.96
C ALA A 631 41.56 -1.68 22.60
N GLY A 632 40.59 -1.49 21.70
CA GLY A 632 40.81 -0.85 20.41
C GLY A 632 41.24 0.62 20.53
N PHE A 633 40.64 1.36 21.47
CA PHE A 633 40.98 2.75 21.75
C PHE A 633 42.37 2.90 22.38
N GLU A 634 42.67 2.09 23.41
CA GLU A 634 43.99 2.03 24.06
C GLU A 634 45.11 1.68 23.07
N MET A 635 44.90 0.69 22.19
CA MET A 635 45.88 0.33 21.15
C MET A 635 46.19 1.49 20.20
N VAL A 636 45.18 2.31 19.85
CA VAL A 636 45.37 3.48 18.97
C VAL A 636 46.05 4.62 19.72
N GLU A 637 45.74 4.85 21.00
CA GLU A 637 46.45 5.82 21.82
C GLU A 637 47.92 5.45 22.04
N LEU A 638 48.22 4.19 22.34
CA LEU A 638 49.59 3.67 22.44
C LEU A 638 50.36 3.82 21.13
N LEU A 639 49.71 3.60 19.97
CA LEU A 639 50.32 3.82 18.67
C LEU A 639 50.63 5.30 18.41
N ILE A 640 49.71 6.21 18.76
CA ILE A 640 49.94 7.66 18.66
C ILE A 640 51.10 8.07 19.57
N LEU A 641 51.13 7.59 20.82
CA LEU A 641 52.20 7.87 21.78
C LEU A 641 53.56 7.36 21.27
N ALA A 642 53.63 6.12 20.79
CA ALA A 642 54.85 5.54 20.25
C ALA A 642 55.34 6.30 19.01
N ALA A 643 54.44 6.68 18.09
CA ALA A 643 54.78 7.47 16.92
C ALA A 643 55.24 8.89 17.30
N GLN A 644 54.65 9.50 18.33
CA GLN A 644 55.06 10.80 18.86
C GLN A 644 56.46 10.72 19.49
N ILE A 645 56.76 9.70 20.29
CA ILE A 645 58.09 9.45 20.87
C ILE A 645 59.14 9.22 19.78
N LEU A 646 58.81 8.44 18.73
CA LEU A 646 59.70 8.24 17.58
C LEU A 646 59.98 9.56 16.85
N LYS A 647 58.95 10.39 16.62
CA LYS A 647 59.09 11.72 16.02
C LYS A 647 60.01 12.62 16.86
N ASP A 648 59.80 12.69 18.17
CA ASP A 648 60.61 13.52 19.07
C ASP A 648 62.06 13.04 19.19
N ASN A 649 62.31 11.73 19.05
CA ASN A 649 63.66 11.19 19.00
C ASN A 649 64.36 11.50 17.65
N THR A 650 63.62 11.48 16.52
CA THR A 650 64.18 11.89 15.21
C THR A 650 64.47 13.39 15.11
N SER A 651 63.73 14.25 15.82
CA SER A 651 64.04 15.69 15.87
C SER A 651 65.26 16.00 16.73
N LYS A 652 65.48 15.26 17.83
CA LYS A 652 66.66 15.40 18.70
C LYS A 652 67.97 14.85 18.12
N THR A 653 67.91 14.02 17.08
CA THR A 653 69.10 13.50 16.37
C THR A 653 69.46 14.31 15.12
N GLY A 654 68.72 15.39 14.83
CA GLY A 654 68.95 16.30 13.70
C GLY A 654 69.35 17.72 14.10
N SER A 655 69.86 17.91 15.34
CA SER A 655 70.35 19.20 15.86
C SER A 655 71.73 19.06 16.51
#